data_AF-A0A954ZCL2-F1
#
_entry.id   AF-A0A954ZCL2-F1
#
_cell.length_a   1.000
_cell.length_b   1.000
_cell.length_c   1.000
_cell.angle_alpha   90.00
_cell.angle_beta   90.00
_cell.angle_gamma   90.00
#
_symmetry.space_group_name_H-M   'P 1'
#
loop_
_entity.id
_entity.type
_entity.pdbx_description
1 polymer ?
#
loop_
_entity_poly.entity_id
_entity_poly.type
_entity_poly.pdbx_seq_one_letter_code
_entity_poly.pdbx_strand_id
1 'polypeptide(L)'
;MTKRATPWTQKGDAAVIVTEFQIDRFRNEHPLRVLDLGNGLNVALVGDDDARRKMLDVVPSVLYGSPVFSTSLDDRGSLPAIIAVRTDNGVFRIRREIDDARDSGQRVSIKSPDNVEHELSFLKTLLDGVGKERYRRVYTLNTTRIGRRLKRDRRAVIREVQRLGKYLHDKSPQSSVVSPPEVSTSSLTDVGKSLSALTAALSQQAAKDQSTTDEAPRKLDPKRIAADLAQVENQLTKARQHEELVHRDLEETRHSLTISRLRQQLTAVDKDLAQTRKPPVKSDASRAGRSLTEIDSKLGRCRQRIDELLEEQRGIQQQIDDVQTLSRVRPLLPRIEAVLLQERFLVTEEQAIELLADHVRNLEARLDSDRRRVQSRSADHEYEQTRASEALGEIDRFLEQLRRTRREYRDARERLTQQQKESANSTTAAASTSSTFTQALNDYAASQRKAPTATGPAAGIANDWAQRVTNLRERMRIDEELAGLQRDRSELEKLMQRLYAEQLVPFRVLMWLGVPFMLGVALVIYGMFIPEQTSWRHVGFGLAFAIGTSLLKLSLDRANGDRLLDTRDQVAEIDRSISQWMSRADALDEQLPHSTRPLPDQLLEAEQMLAEAGPSRPDVAPVQVARIAPASARADQRAWRSRVTDARRRYKEMISRWREFLLELGLSPALSPSQARELLEQRATESLSSDETRDRALEFQLRQLRNDLDRRRAAFAQAITQSRELVQDLGFASTGSTVDEQMDVLRESIQDSREEERACAELAETLQQVKQREIRLTNYLTKLEEERTKTTAIEEERARQHKIQQQLQAEKQRLLERERQQLVERLDALRTQRAEG
;
A
#
# COMPACT_ATOMS: atom_id res chain seq x y z
N MET A 1 0.98 -32.58 -9.22
CA MET A 1 0.52 -31.87 -8.01
C MET A 1 1.22 -30.52 -7.95
N THR A 2 0.62 -29.49 -8.54
CA THR A 2 1.21 -28.16 -8.71
C THR A 2 0.85 -27.24 -7.54
N LYS A 3 1.87 -26.57 -6.99
CA LYS A 3 1.80 -25.63 -5.86
C LYS A 3 0.89 -24.45 -6.20
N ARG A 4 -0.09 -24.14 -5.33
CA ARG A 4 -0.87 -22.89 -5.37
C ARG A 4 -0.12 -21.82 -4.58
N ALA A 5 0.18 -20.70 -5.23
CA ALA A 5 0.58 -19.46 -4.57
C ALA A 5 -0.68 -18.81 -3.95
N THR A 6 -0.57 -18.37 -2.70
CA THR A 6 -1.60 -17.65 -1.96
C THR A 6 -1.77 -16.23 -2.52
N PRO A 7 -3.01 -15.70 -2.68
CA PRO A 7 -3.22 -14.38 -3.27
C PRO A 7 -3.02 -13.25 -2.27
N TRP A 8 -2.63 -12.09 -2.81
CA TRP A 8 -2.71 -10.78 -2.16
C TRP A 8 -4.17 -10.33 -2.08
N THR A 9 -4.77 -10.33 -0.89
CA THR A 9 -6.06 -9.67 -0.65
C THR A 9 -6.04 -9.00 0.73
N GLN A 10 -5.96 -7.66 0.72
CA GLN A 10 -6.27 -6.81 1.86
C GLN A 10 -7.76 -6.99 2.22
N LYS A 11 -8.03 -7.28 3.49
CA LYS A 11 -9.38 -7.47 4.02
C LYS A 11 -10.08 -6.11 4.09
N GLY A 12 -11.04 -5.84 3.20
CA GLY A 12 -11.88 -4.65 3.31
C GLY A 12 -12.67 -4.22 2.06
N ASP A 13 -12.20 -4.50 0.85
CA ASP A 13 -12.94 -4.20 -0.38
C ASP A 13 -13.22 -5.53 -1.11
N ALA A 14 -14.49 -5.87 -1.35
CA ALA A 14 -14.90 -7.08 -2.06
C ALA A 14 -14.39 -7.05 -3.51
N ALA A 15 -13.20 -7.60 -3.75
CA ALA A 15 -12.56 -7.57 -5.05
C ALA A 15 -13.09 -8.69 -5.95
N VAL A 16 -13.82 -8.31 -7.00
CA VAL A 16 -14.35 -9.23 -8.02
C VAL A 16 -13.25 -9.50 -9.05
N ILE A 17 -12.65 -10.71 -9.03
CA ILE A 17 -11.54 -11.08 -9.91
C ILE A 17 -12.00 -12.09 -10.97
N VAL A 18 -11.79 -11.80 -12.25
CA VAL A 18 -12.04 -12.75 -13.34
C VAL A 18 -10.90 -13.75 -13.43
N THR A 19 -11.19 -15.04 -13.20
CA THR A 19 -10.17 -16.11 -13.18
C THR A 19 -10.18 -16.99 -14.43
N GLU A 20 -11.32 -17.08 -15.12
CA GLU A 20 -11.48 -17.91 -16.31
C GLU A 20 -12.47 -17.25 -17.26
N PHE A 21 -12.25 -17.37 -18.57
CA PHE A 21 -13.31 -17.10 -19.53
C PHE A 21 -13.26 -18.08 -20.71
N GLN A 22 -14.44 -18.44 -21.20
CA GLN A 22 -14.67 -19.28 -22.35
C GLN A 22 -15.59 -18.56 -23.33
N ILE A 23 -15.20 -18.55 -24.60
CA ILE A 23 -15.96 -17.98 -25.72
C ILE A 23 -16.25 -19.14 -26.66
N ASP A 24 -17.51 -19.50 -26.86
CA ASP A 24 -17.82 -20.70 -27.64
C ASP A 24 -17.64 -20.50 -29.15
N ARG A 25 -17.73 -19.26 -29.65
CA ARG A 25 -17.63 -18.92 -31.09
C ARG A 25 -16.66 -17.76 -31.37
N PHE A 26 -15.35 -17.95 -31.15
CA PHE A 26 -14.38 -16.84 -31.26
C PHE A 26 -13.95 -16.52 -32.70
N ARG A 27 -13.34 -17.49 -33.40
CA ARG A 27 -12.86 -17.39 -34.80
C ARG A 27 -13.29 -18.62 -35.58
N ASN A 28 -13.98 -18.46 -36.70
CA ASN A 28 -14.48 -19.57 -37.53
C ASN A 28 -15.19 -20.66 -36.71
N GLU A 29 -16.00 -20.26 -35.73
CA GLU A 29 -16.70 -21.15 -34.79
C GLU A 29 -15.83 -22.00 -33.83
N HIS A 30 -14.53 -21.73 -33.76
CA HIS A 30 -13.68 -22.38 -32.76
C HIS A 30 -13.85 -21.74 -31.36
N PRO A 31 -14.01 -22.56 -30.31
CA PRO A 31 -14.10 -22.07 -28.95
C PRO A 31 -12.73 -21.63 -28.43
N LEU A 32 -12.67 -20.49 -27.76
CA LEU A 32 -11.50 -20.03 -27.01
C LEU A 32 -11.73 -20.29 -25.52
N ARG A 33 -10.83 -21.02 -24.86
CA ARG A 33 -10.85 -21.24 -23.41
C ARG A 33 -9.57 -20.71 -22.81
N VAL A 34 -9.69 -19.76 -21.89
CA VAL A 34 -8.57 -19.23 -21.10
C VAL A 34 -8.78 -19.67 -19.67
N LEU A 35 -7.98 -20.67 -19.26
CA LEU A 35 -7.97 -21.23 -17.91
C LEU A 35 -6.91 -20.51 -17.08
N ASP A 36 -7.25 -20.16 -15.84
CA ASP A 36 -6.33 -19.68 -14.80
C ASP A 36 -5.60 -18.37 -15.15
N LEU A 37 -6.38 -17.28 -15.32
CA LEU A 37 -5.83 -15.94 -15.36
C LEU A 37 -5.14 -15.62 -14.02
N GLY A 38 -3.84 -15.35 -14.06
CA GLY A 38 -3.06 -15.01 -12.88
C GLY A 38 -3.57 -13.73 -12.21
N ASN A 39 -3.35 -13.60 -10.90
CA ASN A 39 -3.79 -12.47 -10.07
C ASN A 39 -2.97 -11.18 -10.30
N GLY A 40 -2.47 -10.95 -11.50
CA GLY A 40 -1.56 -9.85 -11.84
C GLY A 40 -1.79 -9.32 -13.26
N LEU A 41 -0.74 -8.75 -13.86
CA LEU A 41 -0.80 -8.22 -15.22
C LEU A 41 -0.86 -9.36 -16.24
N ASN A 42 -2.02 -9.51 -16.90
CA ASN A 42 -2.21 -10.45 -17.99
C ASN A 42 -2.07 -9.72 -19.33
N VAL A 43 -1.10 -10.11 -20.16
CA VAL A 43 -0.85 -9.52 -21.49
C VAL A 43 -1.28 -10.50 -22.57
N ALA A 44 -2.18 -10.07 -23.46
CA ALA A 44 -2.64 -10.86 -24.59
C ALA A 44 -2.18 -10.24 -25.92
N LEU A 45 -1.40 -10.99 -26.69
CA LEU A 45 -0.95 -10.61 -28.03
C LEU A 45 -1.96 -11.14 -29.06
N VAL A 46 -2.71 -10.25 -29.68
CA VAL A 46 -3.73 -10.60 -30.67
C VAL A 46 -3.37 -9.96 -32.01
N GLY A 47 -3.10 -10.79 -33.02
CA GLY A 47 -2.65 -10.35 -34.35
C GLY A 47 -3.75 -9.77 -35.23
N ASP A 48 -5.01 -9.80 -34.79
CA ASP A 48 -6.17 -9.31 -35.54
C ASP A 48 -7.02 -8.39 -34.67
N ASP A 49 -7.41 -7.26 -35.25
CA ASP A 49 -8.15 -6.20 -34.60
C ASP A 49 -9.57 -6.63 -34.21
N ASP A 50 -10.20 -7.50 -35.00
CA ASP A 50 -11.55 -7.98 -34.73
C ASP A 50 -11.55 -9.03 -33.62
N ALA A 51 -10.58 -9.94 -33.62
CA ALA A 51 -10.35 -10.87 -32.52
C ALA A 51 -10.04 -10.14 -31.21
N ARG A 52 -9.24 -9.06 -31.27
CA ARG A 52 -8.92 -8.22 -30.11
C ARG A 52 -10.16 -7.56 -29.53
N ARG A 53 -11.03 -7.01 -30.39
CA ARG A 53 -12.30 -6.41 -29.98
C ARG A 53 -13.25 -7.43 -29.37
N LYS A 54 -13.42 -8.60 -30.00
CA LYS A 54 -14.23 -9.71 -29.48
C LYS A 54 -13.76 -10.13 -28.08
N MET A 55 -12.46 -10.26 -27.87
CA MET A 55 -11.90 -10.63 -26.57
C MET A 55 -12.16 -9.57 -25.48
N LEU A 56 -12.06 -8.28 -25.83
CA LEU A 56 -12.35 -7.18 -24.89
C LEU A 56 -13.84 -7.01 -24.59
N ASP A 57 -14.72 -7.40 -25.52
CA ASP A 57 -16.18 -7.31 -25.35
C ASP A 57 -16.80 -8.47 -24.56
N VAL A 58 -16.08 -9.57 -24.31
CA VAL A 58 -16.61 -10.76 -23.63
C VAL A 58 -16.97 -10.50 -22.17
N VAL A 59 -16.07 -9.85 -21.42
CA VAL A 59 -16.34 -9.53 -20.01
C VAL A 59 -17.56 -8.62 -19.86
N PRO A 60 -17.65 -7.48 -20.56
CA PRO A 60 -18.82 -6.62 -20.45
C PRO A 60 -20.09 -7.24 -21.06
N SER A 61 -20.00 -8.09 -22.08
CA SER A 61 -21.19 -8.74 -22.66
C SER A 61 -21.81 -9.74 -21.69
N VAL A 62 -21.00 -10.54 -20.98
CA VAL A 62 -21.49 -11.51 -19.99
C VAL A 62 -22.02 -10.82 -18.74
N LEU A 63 -21.35 -9.77 -18.25
CA LEU A 63 -21.77 -9.04 -17.05
C LEU A 63 -22.97 -8.10 -17.29
N TYR A 64 -23.02 -7.40 -18.43
CA TYR A 64 -24.00 -6.33 -18.67
C TYR A 64 -24.92 -6.54 -19.88
N GLY A 65 -24.73 -7.60 -20.69
CA GLY A 65 -25.67 -8.04 -21.72
C GLY A 65 -25.65 -7.29 -23.04
N SER A 66 -24.81 -6.27 -23.20
CA SER A 66 -24.70 -5.50 -24.43
C SER A 66 -23.23 -5.19 -24.70
N PRO A 67 -22.75 -5.37 -25.95
CA PRO A 67 -21.36 -5.07 -26.29
C PRO A 67 -21.08 -3.58 -26.01
N VAL A 68 -19.95 -3.31 -25.35
CA VAL A 68 -19.57 -1.96 -24.90
C VAL A 68 -18.60 -1.31 -25.91
N PHE A 69 -17.91 -2.13 -26.70
CA PHE A 69 -16.85 -1.75 -27.63
C PHE A 69 -17.15 -1.97 -29.10
N SER A 70 -18.16 -2.77 -29.48
CA SER A 70 -18.55 -3.00 -30.87
C SER A 70 -20.02 -2.63 -31.15
N THR A 71 -20.23 -1.91 -32.26
CA THR A 71 -21.54 -1.70 -32.91
C THR A 71 -21.76 -2.66 -34.10
N SER A 72 -20.77 -3.51 -34.39
CA SER A 72 -20.72 -4.38 -35.58
C SER A 72 -20.36 -5.82 -35.24
N LEU A 73 -20.69 -6.31 -34.04
CA LEU A 73 -20.94 -7.75 -33.96
C LEU A 73 -22.12 -7.96 -34.91
N ASP A 74 -21.85 -8.64 -36.02
CA ASP A 74 -22.81 -8.89 -37.11
C ASP A 74 -24.19 -9.24 -36.55
N ASP A 75 -25.24 -8.98 -37.33
CA ASP A 75 -26.70 -9.13 -37.10
C ASP A 75 -27.21 -10.46 -36.49
N ARG A 76 -26.35 -11.27 -35.87
CA ARG A 76 -26.64 -12.50 -35.13
C ARG A 76 -25.92 -12.52 -33.78
N GLY A 77 -26.56 -11.91 -32.78
CA GLY A 77 -26.51 -12.34 -31.38
C GLY A 77 -25.19 -12.16 -30.62
N SER A 78 -25.29 -11.91 -29.31
CA SER A 78 -24.11 -11.91 -28.44
C SER A 78 -23.46 -13.29 -28.42
N LEU A 79 -22.13 -13.32 -28.40
CA LEU A 79 -21.36 -14.56 -28.25
C LEU A 79 -21.74 -15.27 -26.94
N PRO A 80 -22.20 -16.53 -26.95
CA PRO A 80 -22.33 -17.31 -25.73
C PRO A 80 -20.94 -17.44 -25.11
N ALA A 81 -20.84 -16.96 -23.88
CA ALA A 81 -19.59 -16.93 -23.13
C ALA A 81 -19.83 -17.24 -21.66
N ILE A 82 -18.83 -17.89 -21.07
CA ILE A 82 -18.81 -18.29 -19.66
C ILE A 82 -17.65 -17.57 -19.02
N ILE A 83 -17.87 -16.94 -17.87
CA ILE A 83 -16.81 -16.29 -17.09
C ILE A 83 -16.86 -16.86 -15.68
N ALA A 84 -15.70 -17.29 -15.17
CA ALA A 84 -15.55 -17.59 -13.75
C ALA A 84 -15.01 -16.35 -13.03
N VAL A 85 -15.72 -15.97 -11.98
CA VAL A 85 -15.44 -14.80 -11.16
C VAL A 85 -15.22 -15.27 -9.74
N ARG A 86 -14.04 -14.98 -9.19
CA ARG A 86 -13.71 -15.25 -7.80
C ARG A 86 -14.06 -14.03 -6.95
N THR A 87 -14.83 -14.27 -5.90
CA THR A 87 -15.12 -13.32 -4.83
C THR A 87 -14.72 -13.94 -3.49
N ASP A 88 -14.88 -13.18 -2.40
CA ASP A 88 -14.62 -13.67 -1.04
C ASP A 88 -15.48 -14.89 -0.66
N ASN A 89 -16.62 -15.05 -1.35
CA ASN A 89 -17.57 -16.15 -1.15
C ASN A 89 -17.31 -17.36 -2.08
N GLY A 90 -16.20 -17.36 -2.83
CA GLY A 90 -15.81 -18.46 -3.74
C GLY A 90 -15.91 -18.11 -5.22
N VAL A 91 -15.89 -19.13 -6.09
CA VAL A 91 -15.83 -18.96 -7.55
C VAL A 91 -17.22 -19.15 -8.16
N PHE A 92 -17.75 -18.09 -8.74
CA PHE A 92 -19.04 -18.06 -9.43
C PHE A 92 -18.84 -18.19 -10.94
N ARG A 93 -19.55 -19.11 -11.59
CA ARG A 93 -19.56 -19.24 -13.05
C ARG A 93 -20.79 -18.56 -13.63
N ILE A 94 -20.58 -17.51 -14.42
CA ILE A 94 -21.63 -16.73 -15.05
C ILE A 94 -21.67 -17.12 -16.53
N ARG A 95 -22.81 -17.64 -16.97
CA ARG A 95 -23.09 -17.95 -18.38
C ARG A 95 -24.26 -17.10 -18.86
N ARG A 96 -24.05 -16.35 -19.94
CA ARG A 96 -25.12 -15.60 -20.61
C ARG A 96 -25.33 -16.18 -22.00
N GLU A 97 -26.58 -16.55 -22.29
CA GLU A 97 -27.01 -17.12 -23.56
C GLU A 97 -28.19 -16.29 -24.07
N ILE A 98 -28.18 -15.93 -25.35
CA ILE A 98 -29.30 -15.26 -26.01
C ILE A 98 -30.02 -16.34 -26.81
N ASP A 99 -31.31 -16.51 -26.53
CA ASP A 99 -32.15 -17.49 -27.22
C ASP A 99 -32.75 -16.82 -28.47
N ASP A 100 -32.25 -17.19 -29.65
CA ASP A 100 -32.67 -16.60 -30.93
C ASP A 100 -34.15 -16.90 -31.28
N ALA A 101 -34.82 -17.79 -30.53
CA ALA A 101 -36.20 -18.22 -30.79
C ALA A 101 -37.28 -17.34 -30.15
N ARG A 102 -36.94 -16.39 -29.26
CA ARG A 102 -37.89 -15.48 -28.62
C ARG A 102 -37.33 -14.07 -28.51
N ASP A 103 -38.03 -13.11 -29.09
CA ASP A 103 -37.67 -11.69 -29.20
C ASP A 103 -37.63 -10.92 -27.85
N SER A 104 -37.38 -11.57 -26.70
CA SER A 104 -37.35 -10.90 -25.39
C SER A 104 -36.61 -11.61 -24.23
N GLY A 105 -35.78 -12.64 -24.44
CA GLY A 105 -35.19 -13.38 -23.31
C GLY A 105 -33.67 -13.57 -23.36
N GLN A 106 -32.88 -12.65 -22.78
CA GLN A 106 -31.51 -12.98 -22.39
C GLN A 106 -31.53 -13.92 -21.18
N ARG A 107 -31.04 -15.15 -21.29
CA ARG A 107 -30.95 -16.09 -20.16
C ARG A 107 -29.57 -15.99 -19.53
N VAL A 108 -29.52 -15.50 -18.30
CA VAL A 108 -28.29 -15.48 -17.47
C VAL A 108 -28.42 -16.57 -16.42
N SER A 109 -27.47 -17.49 -16.40
CA SER A 109 -27.33 -18.50 -15.36
C SER A 109 -26.05 -18.24 -14.58
N ILE A 110 -26.16 -18.20 -13.26
CA ILE A 110 -25.03 -17.98 -12.35
C ILE A 110 -24.92 -19.22 -11.47
N LYS A 111 -23.81 -19.95 -11.55
CA LYS A 111 -23.57 -21.12 -10.71
C LYS A 111 -22.61 -20.75 -9.57
N SER A 112 -23.06 -20.94 -8.33
CA SER A 112 -22.22 -20.86 -7.13
C SER A 112 -21.18 -21.99 -7.11
N PRO A 113 -20.10 -21.89 -6.31
CA PRO A 113 -19.19 -23.01 -6.03
C PRO A 113 -19.91 -24.30 -5.61
N ASP A 114 -21.08 -24.20 -4.97
CA ASP A 114 -21.92 -25.35 -4.58
C ASP A 114 -22.83 -25.87 -5.72
N ASN A 115 -22.64 -25.35 -6.94
CA ASN A 115 -23.40 -25.67 -8.16
C ASN A 115 -24.89 -25.28 -8.10
N VAL A 116 -25.27 -24.39 -7.18
CA VAL A 116 -26.61 -23.79 -7.09
C VAL A 116 -26.76 -22.69 -8.15
N GLU A 117 -27.87 -22.70 -8.89
CA GLU A 117 -28.20 -21.66 -9.88
C GLU A 117 -28.86 -20.44 -9.20
N HIS A 118 -28.32 -19.25 -9.45
CA HIS A 118 -28.82 -17.98 -8.92
C HIS A 118 -29.41 -17.09 -10.02
N GLU A 119 -30.40 -16.27 -9.64
CA GLU A 119 -31.08 -15.32 -10.52
C GLU A 119 -30.22 -14.11 -10.89
N LEU A 120 -30.62 -13.38 -11.94
CA LEU A 120 -29.95 -12.16 -12.42
C LEU A 120 -29.83 -11.06 -11.35
N SER A 121 -30.75 -10.99 -10.40
CA SER A 121 -30.71 -10.07 -9.26
C SER A 121 -29.43 -10.25 -8.43
N PHE A 122 -28.98 -11.50 -8.27
CA PHE A 122 -27.75 -11.85 -7.55
C PHE A 122 -26.49 -11.32 -8.25
N LEU A 123 -26.48 -11.23 -9.59
CA LEU A 123 -25.37 -10.64 -10.34
C LEU A 123 -25.15 -9.16 -9.97
N LYS A 124 -26.24 -8.42 -9.71
CA LYS A 124 -26.15 -7.00 -9.32
C LYS A 124 -25.54 -6.86 -7.93
N THR A 125 -25.85 -7.77 -7.02
CA THR A 125 -25.27 -7.84 -5.68
C THR A 125 -23.80 -8.26 -5.74
N LEU A 126 -23.46 -9.24 -6.60
CA LEU A 126 -22.09 -9.74 -6.79
C LEU A 126 -21.15 -8.67 -7.37
N LEU A 127 -21.70 -7.73 -8.16
CA LEU A 127 -20.93 -6.63 -8.75
C LEU A 127 -20.83 -5.38 -7.83
N ASP A 128 -21.35 -5.43 -6.60
CA ASP A 128 -21.24 -4.38 -5.57
C ASP A 128 -21.42 -2.93 -6.09
N GLY A 129 -22.47 -2.70 -6.88
CA GLY A 129 -22.77 -1.36 -7.42
C GLY A 129 -21.84 -0.89 -8.54
N VAL A 130 -20.96 -1.74 -9.09
CA VAL A 130 -20.23 -1.50 -10.34
C VAL A 130 -21.19 -1.61 -11.52
N GLY A 131 -21.97 -0.56 -11.74
CA GLY A 131 -22.85 -0.45 -12.89
C GLY A 131 -22.09 -0.35 -14.21
N LYS A 132 -22.78 -0.66 -15.34
CA LYS A 132 -22.25 -0.60 -16.72
C LYS A 132 -21.45 0.69 -17.01
N GLU A 133 -21.96 1.81 -16.53
CA GLU A 133 -21.34 3.13 -16.71
C GLU A 133 -20.06 3.32 -15.89
N ARG A 134 -20.01 2.78 -14.67
CA ARG A 134 -18.80 2.81 -13.82
C ARG A 134 -17.73 1.89 -14.39
N TYR A 135 -18.11 0.67 -14.80
CA TYR A 135 -17.23 -0.27 -15.50
C TYR A 135 -16.56 0.38 -16.71
N ARG A 136 -17.38 0.98 -17.59
CA ARG A 136 -16.94 1.65 -18.82
C ARG A 136 -16.00 2.85 -18.59
N ARG A 137 -16.19 3.60 -17.50
CA ARG A 137 -15.41 4.82 -17.22
C ARG A 137 -14.09 4.54 -16.51
N VAL A 138 -14.10 3.62 -15.56
CA VAL A 138 -12.99 3.43 -14.62
C VAL A 138 -12.10 2.25 -15.01
N TYR A 139 -12.69 1.16 -15.51
CA TYR A 139 -11.99 -0.12 -15.65
C TYR A 139 -11.59 -0.45 -17.10
N THR A 140 -11.89 0.45 -18.05
CA THR A 140 -11.59 0.21 -19.46
C THR A 140 -10.97 1.44 -20.13
N LEU A 141 -9.75 1.30 -20.63
CA LEU A 141 -9.04 2.33 -21.40
C LEU A 141 -8.96 1.89 -22.86
N ASN A 142 -9.61 2.66 -23.75
CA ASN A 142 -9.55 2.42 -25.19
C ASN A 142 -8.76 3.55 -25.86
N THR A 143 -7.69 3.19 -26.58
CA THR A 143 -6.79 4.10 -27.30
C THR A 143 -7.53 4.99 -28.31
N THR A 144 -8.57 4.48 -28.97
CA THR A 144 -9.36 5.24 -29.96
C THR A 144 -10.29 6.29 -29.34
N ARG A 145 -10.76 6.08 -28.09
CA ARG A 145 -11.62 7.04 -27.38
C ARG A 145 -10.82 8.11 -26.63
N ILE A 146 -9.66 7.74 -26.10
CA ILE A 146 -8.70 8.70 -25.53
C ILE A 146 -8.31 9.74 -26.60
N GLY A 147 -8.03 9.30 -27.84
CA GLY A 147 -7.77 10.21 -28.97
C GLY A 147 -8.94 11.14 -29.34
N ARG A 148 -10.19 10.67 -29.25
CA ARG A 148 -11.39 11.51 -29.53
C ARG A 148 -11.73 12.47 -28.38
N ARG A 149 -11.51 12.08 -27.11
CA ARG A 149 -11.71 12.95 -25.94
C ARG A 149 -10.57 13.97 -25.78
N LEU A 150 -9.32 13.60 -26.08
CA LEU A 150 -8.19 14.55 -26.14
C LEU A 150 -8.42 15.65 -27.18
N LYS A 151 -9.11 15.34 -28.28
CA LYS A 151 -9.48 16.34 -29.31
C LYS A 151 -10.59 17.31 -28.87
N ARG A 152 -11.43 16.96 -27.88
CA ARG A 152 -12.63 17.74 -27.52
C ARG A 152 -12.47 18.60 -26.27
N ASP A 153 -11.77 18.13 -25.23
CA ASP A 153 -11.51 18.93 -24.03
C ASP A 153 -10.26 18.45 -23.27
N ARG A 154 -9.11 19.03 -23.62
CA ARG A 154 -7.80 18.70 -23.07
C ARG A 154 -7.72 18.97 -21.55
N ARG A 155 -8.49 19.92 -21.02
CA ARG A 155 -8.46 20.31 -19.60
C ARG A 155 -9.33 19.41 -18.71
N ALA A 156 -10.43 18.87 -19.24
CA ALA A 156 -11.20 17.85 -18.55
C ALA A 156 -10.40 16.54 -18.40
N VAL A 157 -9.71 16.13 -19.47
CA VAL A 157 -8.86 14.92 -19.46
C VAL A 157 -7.67 15.05 -18.52
N ILE A 158 -6.98 16.21 -18.49
CA ILE A 158 -5.87 16.42 -17.53
C ILE A 158 -6.37 16.34 -16.08
N ARG A 159 -7.53 16.93 -15.76
CA ARG A 159 -8.10 16.85 -14.41
C ARG A 159 -8.52 15.44 -14.01
N GLU A 160 -9.03 14.65 -14.96
CA GLU A 160 -9.47 13.28 -14.71
C GLU A 160 -8.29 12.30 -14.64
N VAL A 161 -7.24 12.51 -15.44
CA VAL A 161 -5.95 11.81 -15.36
C VAL A 161 -5.20 12.20 -14.09
N GLN A 162 -5.28 13.45 -13.63
CA GLN A 162 -4.72 13.88 -12.34
C GLN A 162 -5.49 13.29 -11.15
N ARG A 163 -6.81 13.16 -11.23
CA ARG A 163 -7.62 12.48 -10.18
C ARG A 163 -7.37 10.97 -10.15
N LEU A 164 -7.28 10.32 -11.32
CA LEU A 164 -6.91 8.91 -11.43
C LEU A 164 -5.47 8.67 -11.01
N GLY A 165 -4.55 9.58 -11.36
CA GLY A 165 -3.16 9.57 -10.91
C GLY A 165 -3.06 9.70 -9.39
N LYS A 166 -3.87 10.56 -8.77
CA LYS A 166 -3.94 10.69 -7.31
C LYS A 166 -4.52 9.44 -6.64
N TYR A 167 -5.58 8.85 -7.21
CA TYR A 167 -6.21 7.61 -6.69
C TYR A 167 -5.33 6.36 -6.86
N LEU A 168 -4.57 6.25 -7.95
CA LEU A 168 -3.62 5.15 -8.19
C LEU A 168 -2.32 5.30 -7.38
N HIS A 169 -1.93 6.54 -7.06
CA HIS A 169 -0.81 6.85 -6.18
C HIS A 169 -1.11 6.50 -4.71
N ASP A 170 -2.37 6.69 -4.26
CA ASP A 170 -2.80 6.38 -2.90
C ASP A 170 -2.97 4.87 -2.61
N LYS A 171 -3.00 3.99 -3.63
CA LYS A 171 -3.27 2.54 -3.46
C LYS A 171 -2.21 1.56 -4.02
N SER A 172 -1.02 2.00 -4.44
CA SER A 172 0.05 1.06 -4.88
C SER A 172 1.45 1.40 -4.36
N PRO A 173 2.19 0.45 -3.76
CA PRO A 173 3.62 0.61 -3.51
C PRO A 173 4.42 0.21 -4.76
N GLN A 174 5.19 1.18 -5.26
CA GLN A 174 6.34 1.10 -6.19
C GLN A 174 6.34 0.04 -7.31
N SER A 175 6.28 0.49 -8.57
CA SER A 175 7.43 0.35 -9.49
C SER A 175 7.30 1.26 -10.72
N SER A 176 8.47 1.62 -11.21
CA SER A 176 8.86 2.63 -12.18
C SER A 176 8.56 2.30 -13.65
N VAL A 177 8.20 3.35 -14.42
CA VAL A 177 8.58 3.65 -15.83
C VAL A 177 8.04 2.64 -16.88
N VAL A 178 7.29 3.03 -17.91
CA VAL A 178 7.77 3.60 -19.19
C VAL A 178 6.61 4.38 -19.85
N SER A 179 6.83 5.65 -20.18
CA SER A 179 6.03 6.36 -21.19
C SER A 179 6.61 6.08 -22.58
N PRO A 180 5.79 5.73 -23.59
CA PRO A 180 6.25 5.60 -24.98
C PRO A 180 6.42 6.98 -25.66
N PRO A 181 7.22 7.05 -26.73
CA PRO A 181 7.80 8.28 -27.28
C PRO A 181 6.79 9.23 -27.94
N GLU A 182 7.00 10.51 -27.72
CA GLU A 182 6.45 11.60 -28.54
C GLU A 182 7.12 11.57 -29.93
N VAL A 183 6.34 11.19 -30.95
CA VAL A 183 6.65 11.52 -32.34
C VAL A 183 6.00 12.86 -32.64
N SER A 184 6.83 13.88 -32.85
CA SER A 184 6.37 15.19 -33.28
C SER A 184 5.73 15.15 -34.66
N THR A 185 4.62 15.87 -34.72
CA THR A 185 3.97 16.42 -35.91
C THR A 185 4.90 17.34 -36.68
N SER A 186 5.26 16.99 -37.92
CA SER A 186 5.72 17.95 -38.93
C SER A 186 5.65 17.37 -40.34
N SER A 187 4.44 17.29 -40.90
CA SER A 187 4.28 17.42 -42.36
C SER A 187 2.85 17.81 -42.71
N LEU A 188 2.69 19.09 -43.03
CA LEU A 188 2.09 19.53 -44.28
C LEU A 188 0.65 19.07 -44.57
N THR A 189 -0.27 19.85 -44.01
CA THR A 189 -1.38 20.40 -44.80
C THR A 189 -0.90 20.92 -46.16
N ASP A 190 -1.79 20.82 -47.14
CA ASP A 190 -1.77 21.45 -48.47
C ASP A 190 -0.93 20.80 -49.57
N VAL A 191 -1.47 19.72 -50.17
CA VAL A 191 -1.41 19.49 -51.63
C VAL A 191 -2.67 18.73 -52.14
N GLY A 192 -3.41 17.99 -51.29
CA GLY A 192 -4.47 17.08 -51.75
C GLY A 192 -5.88 17.67 -51.99
N LYS A 193 -6.12 18.97 -51.80
CA LYS A 193 -7.46 19.59 -51.95
C LYS A 193 -7.56 20.70 -53.00
N SER A 194 -6.48 20.99 -53.73
CA SER A 194 -6.42 22.06 -54.74
C SER A 194 -6.10 21.58 -56.16
N LEU A 195 -5.94 20.27 -56.38
CA LEU A 195 -5.67 19.68 -57.71
C LEU A 195 -6.82 18.88 -58.32
N SER A 196 -7.93 18.66 -57.58
CA SER A 196 -9.15 18.01 -58.09
C SER A 196 -10.24 19.01 -58.52
N ALA A 197 -10.04 20.31 -58.28
CA ALA A 197 -10.96 21.38 -58.68
C ALA A 197 -10.55 22.09 -59.98
N LEU A 198 -9.29 21.96 -60.40
CA LEU A 198 -8.74 22.61 -61.61
C LEU A 198 -8.74 21.70 -62.85
N THR A 199 -8.88 20.39 -62.66
CA THR A 199 -9.06 19.38 -63.73
C THR A 199 -10.52 19.23 -64.17
N ALA A 200 -11.48 19.74 -63.40
CA ALA A 200 -12.90 19.78 -63.78
C ALA A 200 -13.31 21.08 -64.51
N ALA A 201 -12.46 22.12 -64.50
CA ALA A 201 -12.74 23.43 -65.10
C ALA A 201 -12.05 23.65 -66.46
N LEU A 202 -11.16 22.75 -66.90
CA LEU A 202 -10.45 22.85 -68.19
C LEU A 202 -10.96 21.88 -69.27
N SER A 203 -11.97 21.07 -68.98
CA SER A 203 -12.64 20.21 -69.97
C SER A 203 -13.93 20.81 -70.55
N GLN A 204 -14.23 22.09 -70.28
CA GLN A 204 -15.49 22.73 -70.68
C GLN A 204 -15.33 24.04 -71.47
N GLN A 205 -14.14 24.31 -72.02
CA GLN A 205 -13.89 25.56 -72.78
C GLN A 205 -13.02 25.36 -74.03
N ALA A 206 -13.16 24.19 -74.67
CA ALA A 206 -12.58 23.88 -75.98
C ALA A 206 -13.63 23.35 -76.99
N ALA A 207 -14.90 23.70 -76.79
CA ALA A 207 -15.99 23.37 -77.71
C ALA A 207 -17.07 24.46 -77.70
N LYS A 208 -16.74 25.63 -78.26
CA LYS A 208 -17.71 26.53 -78.91
C LYS A 208 -17.00 27.71 -79.58
N ASP A 209 -17.51 28.04 -80.77
CA ASP A 209 -17.34 29.30 -81.50
C ASP A 209 -16.25 29.34 -82.58
N GLN A 210 -16.51 28.60 -83.68
CA GLN A 210 -16.13 28.99 -85.05
C GLN A 210 -17.03 28.24 -86.06
N SER A 211 -18.10 28.87 -86.54
CA SER A 211 -18.57 28.79 -87.95
C SER A 211 -19.99 29.38 -88.12
N THR A 212 -20.09 30.63 -88.54
CA THR A 212 -21.10 31.24 -89.44
C THR A 212 -20.49 32.59 -89.84
N THR A 213 -20.45 33.08 -91.08
CA THR A 213 -21.47 33.13 -92.13
C THR A 213 -20.76 33.62 -93.40
N ASP A 214 -21.06 33.06 -94.56
CA ASP A 214 -20.50 33.44 -95.87
C ASP A 214 -21.71 33.59 -96.80
N GLU A 215 -22.01 34.80 -97.29
CA GLU A 215 -23.05 35.01 -98.30
C GLU A 215 -22.82 36.25 -99.18
N ALA A 216 -23.26 36.07 -100.43
CA ALA A 216 -23.48 37.02 -101.53
C ALA A 216 -22.28 37.23 -102.48
N PRO A 217 -22.50 37.25 -103.83
CA PRO A 217 -23.25 38.35 -104.43
C PRO A 217 -24.13 38.03 -105.65
N ARG A 218 -25.12 38.92 -105.88
CA ARG A 218 -25.92 39.03 -107.12
C ARG A 218 -25.23 39.95 -108.14
N LYS A 219 -25.37 39.56 -109.41
CA LYS A 219 -24.87 40.19 -110.65
C LYS A 219 -25.46 41.59 -110.86
N LEU A 220 -24.66 42.56 -111.31
CA LEU A 220 -25.09 43.86 -111.87
C LEU A 220 -24.07 44.41 -112.89
N ASP A 221 -24.59 45.21 -113.82
CA ASP A 221 -24.14 45.47 -115.21
C ASP A 221 -22.76 46.14 -115.44
N PRO A 222 -21.99 45.69 -116.46
CA PRO A 222 -20.60 46.09 -116.74
C PRO A 222 -20.40 47.50 -117.33
N LYS A 223 -21.45 48.25 -117.66
CA LYS A 223 -21.32 49.55 -118.35
C LYS A 223 -21.38 50.77 -117.42
N ARG A 224 -21.91 50.64 -116.20
CA ARG A 224 -21.71 51.61 -115.10
C ARG A 224 -20.38 51.35 -114.37
N ILE A 225 -19.98 50.08 -114.30
CA ILE A 225 -18.74 49.63 -113.68
C ILE A 225 -17.49 50.23 -114.35
N ALA A 226 -17.45 50.49 -115.65
CA ALA A 226 -16.25 51.05 -116.30
C ALA A 226 -15.98 52.54 -115.95
N ALA A 227 -17.03 53.33 -115.74
CA ALA A 227 -16.90 54.74 -115.33
C ALA A 227 -16.68 54.86 -113.81
N ASP A 228 -17.37 54.03 -113.03
CA ASP A 228 -17.11 53.90 -111.59
C ASP A 228 -15.73 53.27 -111.34
N LEU A 229 -15.22 52.36 -112.19
CA LEU A 229 -13.87 51.79 -112.08
C LEU A 229 -12.78 52.82 -112.28
N ALA A 230 -12.91 53.76 -113.22
CA ALA A 230 -11.91 54.80 -113.41
C ALA A 230 -11.90 55.81 -112.24
N GLN A 231 -13.07 56.12 -111.67
CA GLN A 231 -13.19 56.97 -110.48
C GLN A 231 -12.72 56.23 -109.21
N VAL A 232 -13.02 54.94 -109.09
CA VAL A 232 -12.55 54.07 -108.02
C VAL A 232 -11.06 53.81 -108.14
N GLU A 233 -10.46 53.58 -109.32
CA GLU A 233 -9.00 53.43 -109.48
C GLU A 233 -8.24 54.68 -109.06
N ASN A 234 -8.79 55.86 -109.34
CA ASN A 234 -8.18 57.12 -108.91
C ASN A 234 -8.36 57.38 -107.40
N GLN A 235 -9.48 56.92 -106.81
CA GLN A 235 -9.66 56.91 -105.36
C GLN A 235 -8.84 55.81 -104.67
N LEU A 236 -8.58 54.69 -105.33
CA LEU A 236 -7.88 53.53 -104.84
C LEU A 236 -6.36 53.72 -104.91
N THR A 237 -5.85 54.47 -105.88
CA THR A 237 -4.45 54.92 -105.89
C THR A 237 -4.18 55.97 -104.81
N LYS A 238 -5.09 56.93 -104.60
CA LYS A 238 -5.01 57.87 -103.48
C LYS A 238 -5.18 57.19 -102.12
N ALA A 239 -6.08 56.21 -102.01
CA ALA A 239 -6.26 55.41 -100.81
C ALA A 239 -5.04 54.51 -100.55
N ARG A 240 -4.42 53.91 -101.56
CA ARG A 240 -3.18 53.13 -101.42
C ARG A 240 -1.99 53.98 -100.98
N GLN A 241 -1.85 55.19 -101.52
CA GLN A 241 -0.81 56.12 -101.06
C GLN A 241 -1.05 56.58 -99.61
N HIS A 242 -2.31 56.76 -99.23
CA HIS A 242 -2.65 57.07 -97.83
C HIS A 242 -2.47 55.85 -96.91
N GLU A 243 -2.78 54.65 -97.40
CA GLU A 243 -2.58 53.38 -96.69
C GLU A 243 -1.09 53.10 -96.46
N GLU A 244 -0.21 53.31 -97.44
CA GLU A 244 1.25 53.16 -97.27
C GLU A 244 1.82 54.17 -96.26
N LEU A 245 1.33 55.41 -96.25
CA LEU A 245 1.73 56.41 -95.26
C LEU A 245 1.25 56.04 -93.85
N VAL A 246 -0.01 55.61 -93.72
CA VAL A 246 -0.56 55.14 -92.44
C VAL A 246 0.12 53.85 -91.99
N HIS A 247 0.55 52.98 -92.91
CA HIS A 247 1.23 51.74 -92.55
C HIS A 247 2.64 52.01 -92.01
N ARG A 248 3.38 52.97 -92.59
CA ARG A 248 4.67 53.43 -92.03
C ARG A 248 4.50 54.09 -90.66
N ASP A 249 3.51 54.97 -90.49
CA ASP A 249 3.23 55.61 -89.19
C ASP A 249 2.79 54.59 -88.12
N LEU A 250 2.04 53.56 -88.52
CA LEU A 250 1.65 52.46 -87.62
C LEU A 250 2.83 51.56 -87.25
N GLU A 251 3.78 51.32 -88.16
CA GLU A 251 4.99 50.58 -87.82
C GLU A 251 5.92 51.38 -86.91
N GLU A 252 6.12 52.67 -87.14
CA GLU A 252 6.90 53.53 -86.25
C GLU A 252 6.28 53.63 -84.85
N THR A 253 4.96 53.80 -84.76
CA THR A 253 4.26 53.82 -83.46
C THR A 253 4.30 52.46 -82.78
N ARG A 254 4.17 51.34 -83.51
CA ARG A 254 4.28 49.98 -82.96
C ARG A 254 5.68 49.69 -82.41
N HIS A 255 6.74 50.10 -83.10
CA HIS A 255 8.11 49.96 -82.59
C HIS A 255 8.33 50.84 -81.34
N SER A 256 7.81 52.06 -81.32
CA SER A 256 7.92 52.95 -80.15
C SER A 256 7.20 52.42 -78.91
N LEU A 257 6.01 51.84 -79.07
CA LEU A 257 5.22 51.22 -77.98
C LEU A 257 5.88 49.95 -77.46
N THR A 258 6.52 49.16 -78.33
CA THR A 258 7.24 47.96 -77.91
C THR A 258 8.48 48.31 -77.09
N ILE A 259 9.23 49.34 -77.50
CA ILE A 259 10.40 49.85 -76.76
C ILE A 259 9.99 50.42 -75.40
N SER A 260 8.89 51.18 -75.32
CA SER A 260 8.43 51.76 -74.05
C SER A 260 7.98 50.68 -73.06
N ARG A 261 7.28 49.64 -73.53
CA ARG A 261 6.86 48.49 -72.71
C ARG A 261 8.04 47.68 -72.17
N LEU A 262 9.06 47.44 -73.00
CA LEU A 262 10.28 46.74 -72.55
C LEU A 262 11.07 47.56 -71.52
N ARG A 263 11.13 48.90 -71.66
CA ARG A 263 11.75 49.78 -70.65
C ARG A 263 11.01 49.74 -69.32
N GLN A 264 9.68 49.72 -69.32
CA GLN A 264 8.90 49.58 -68.08
C GLN A 264 9.16 48.23 -67.39
N GLN A 265 9.24 47.13 -68.15
CA GLN A 265 9.60 45.82 -67.61
C GLN A 265 11.02 45.81 -67.04
N LEU A 266 11.99 46.44 -67.71
CA LEU A 266 13.35 46.57 -67.20
C LEU A 266 13.39 47.34 -65.87
N THR A 267 12.65 48.45 -65.75
CA THR A 267 12.59 49.22 -64.51
C THR A 267 11.92 48.47 -63.36
N ALA A 268 10.96 47.59 -63.65
CA ALA A 268 10.33 46.72 -62.66
C ALA A 268 11.32 45.65 -62.16
N VAL A 269 12.05 45.00 -63.06
CA VAL A 269 13.08 44.01 -62.71
C VAL A 269 14.23 44.64 -61.93
N ASP A 270 14.68 45.85 -62.30
CA ASP A 270 15.71 46.60 -61.58
C ASP A 270 15.25 46.99 -60.16
N LYS A 271 13.97 47.32 -59.98
CA LYS A 271 13.38 47.61 -58.67
C LYS A 271 13.32 46.36 -57.78
N ASP A 272 13.00 45.20 -58.36
CA ASP A 272 12.96 43.91 -57.65
C ASP A 272 14.37 43.42 -57.29
N LEU A 273 15.38 43.67 -58.14
CA LEU A 273 16.79 43.44 -57.85
C LEU A 273 17.30 44.36 -56.71
N ALA A 274 16.89 45.64 -56.70
CA ALA A 274 17.25 46.56 -55.62
C ALA A 274 16.65 46.18 -54.26
N GLN A 275 15.44 45.61 -54.24
CA GLN A 275 14.80 45.12 -53.02
C GLN A 275 15.44 43.84 -52.48
N THR A 276 15.85 42.93 -53.37
CA THR A 276 16.50 41.65 -53.00
C THR A 276 17.97 41.80 -52.59
N ARG A 277 18.61 42.95 -52.86
CA ARG A 277 20.02 43.23 -52.49
C ARG A 277 20.19 43.80 -51.07
N LYS A 278 19.11 44.10 -50.35
CA LYS A 278 19.21 44.53 -48.95
C LYS A 278 19.72 43.37 -48.07
N PRO A 279 20.84 43.53 -47.33
CA PRO A 279 21.39 42.45 -46.52
C PRO A 279 20.42 42.05 -45.39
N PRO A 280 20.30 40.75 -45.05
CA PRO A 280 19.45 40.32 -43.95
C PRO A 280 19.96 40.89 -42.61
N VAL A 281 19.03 41.43 -41.83
CA VAL A 281 19.27 42.01 -40.51
C VAL A 281 19.79 40.92 -39.55
N LYS A 282 20.99 41.11 -39.01
CA LYS A 282 21.69 40.17 -38.10
C LYS A 282 21.12 40.15 -36.66
N SER A 283 19.80 40.18 -36.44
CA SER A 283 19.25 40.44 -35.09
C SER A 283 19.00 39.23 -34.19
N ASP A 284 18.91 37.99 -34.69
CA ASP A 284 18.28 36.92 -33.89
C ASP A 284 19.25 35.84 -33.37
N ALA A 285 20.48 35.76 -33.89
CA ALA A 285 21.46 34.74 -33.48
C ALA A 285 21.98 34.94 -32.03
N SER A 286 22.06 36.18 -31.55
CA SER A 286 22.60 36.51 -30.23
C SER A 286 21.69 36.17 -29.04
N ARG A 287 20.39 35.92 -29.27
CA ARG A 287 19.44 35.59 -28.19
C ARG A 287 19.45 34.10 -27.84
N ALA A 288 19.65 33.25 -28.84
CA ALA A 288 19.68 31.78 -28.69
C ALA A 288 20.97 31.30 -28.01
N GLY A 289 22.12 31.88 -28.37
CA GLY A 289 23.39 31.59 -27.69
C GLY A 289 23.39 31.90 -26.19
N ARG A 290 22.65 32.94 -25.75
CA ARG A 290 22.49 33.26 -24.31
C ARG A 290 21.71 32.18 -23.55
N SER A 291 20.66 31.61 -24.16
CA SER A 291 19.91 30.51 -23.54
C SER A 291 20.74 29.23 -23.39
N LEU A 292 21.60 28.91 -24.36
CA LEU A 292 22.50 27.75 -24.23
C LEU A 292 23.53 27.93 -23.11
N THR A 293 24.15 29.12 -23.00
CA THR A 293 25.09 29.39 -21.89
C THR A 293 24.42 29.33 -20.52
N GLU A 294 23.15 29.72 -20.43
CA GLU A 294 22.37 29.62 -19.20
C GLU A 294 22.11 28.15 -18.82
N ILE A 295 21.72 27.31 -19.79
CA ILE A 295 21.50 25.87 -19.59
C ILE A 295 22.81 25.18 -19.19
N ASP A 296 23.93 25.49 -19.87
CA ASP A 296 25.24 24.92 -19.55
C ASP A 296 25.70 25.31 -18.12
N SER A 297 25.44 26.54 -17.68
CA SER A 297 25.74 26.97 -16.30
C SER A 297 24.87 26.26 -15.25
N LYS A 298 23.63 25.89 -15.59
CA LYS A 298 22.74 25.12 -14.71
C LYS A 298 23.21 23.66 -14.65
N LEU A 299 23.59 23.07 -15.78
CA LEU A 299 24.18 21.73 -15.84
C LEU A 299 25.46 21.62 -15.01
N GLY A 300 26.36 22.59 -15.11
CA GLY A 300 27.58 22.64 -14.30
C GLY A 300 27.30 22.64 -12.80
N ARG A 301 26.37 23.49 -12.34
CA ARG A 301 25.94 23.55 -10.92
C ARG A 301 25.30 22.25 -10.45
N CYS A 302 24.47 21.62 -11.28
CA CYS A 302 23.84 20.35 -10.95
C CYS A 302 24.85 19.22 -10.80
N ARG A 303 25.86 19.14 -11.69
CA ARG A 303 26.93 18.14 -11.60
C ARG A 303 27.76 18.31 -10.33
N GLN A 304 28.20 19.53 -10.04
CA GLN A 304 28.93 19.83 -8.80
C GLN A 304 28.12 19.42 -7.56
N ARG A 305 26.81 19.70 -7.54
CA ARG A 305 25.96 19.32 -6.40
C ARG A 305 25.77 17.80 -6.27
N ILE A 306 25.78 17.06 -7.38
CA ILE A 306 25.76 15.60 -7.35
C ILE A 306 27.06 15.07 -6.76
N ASP A 307 28.21 15.62 -7.17
CA ASP A 307 29.52 15.22 -6.64
C ASP A 307 29.61 15.47 -5.12
N GLU A 308 29.12 16.63 -4.64
CA GLU A 308 29.01 16.95 -3.21
C GLU A 308 28.16 15.92 -2.44
N LEU A 309 27.01 15.50 -3.00
CA LEU A 309 26.17 14.48 -2.37
C LEU A 309 26.82 13.09 -2.38
N LEU A 310 27.61 12.75 -3.41
CA LEU A 310 28.36 11.49 -3.46
C LEU A 310 29.52 11.46 -2.46
N GLU A 311 30.12 12.61 -2.15
CA GLU A 311 31.10 12.74 -1.06
C GLU A 311 30.43 12.62 0.31
N GLU A 312 29.29 13.29 0.52
CA GLU A 312 28.48 13.17 1.74
C GLU A 312 28.04 11.71 1.95
N GLN A 313 27.59 11.03 0.90
CA GLN A 313 27.21 9.61 0.94
C GLN A 313 28.40 8.72 1.36
N ARG A 314 29.59 8.96 0.81
CA ARG A 314 30.81 8.21 1.18
C ARG A 314 31.19 8.47 2.64
N GLY A 315 31.09 9.71 3.10
CA GLY A 315 31.34 10.07 4.50
C GLY A 315 30.39 9.37 5.47
N ILE A 316 29.08 9.38 5.19
CA ILE A 316 28.08 8.69 6.02
C ILE A 316 28.29 7.17 5.99
N GLN A 317 28.60 6.61 4.81
CA GLN A 317 28.88 5.18 4.70
C GLN A 317 30.11 4.77 5.53
N GLN A 318 31.18 5.57 5.49
CA GLN A 318 32.35 5.35 6.31
C GLN A 318 32.03 5.43 7.81
N GLN A 319 31.21 6.39 8.24
CA GLN A 319 30.73 6.46 9.63
C GLN A 319 29.92 5.23 10.05
N ILE A 320 29.05 4.72 9.17
CA ILE A 320 28.31 3.48 9.43
C ILE A 320 29.26 2.29 9.57
N ASP A 321 30.25 2.19 8.68
CA ASP A 321 31.23 1.10 8.70
C ASP A 321 32.11 1.19 9.97
N ASP A 322 32.51 2.39 10.38
CA ASP A 322 33.27 2.64 11.61
C ASP A 322 32.49 2.21 12.86
N VAL A 323 31.20 2.56 12.95
CA VAL A 323 30.33 2.14 14.08
C VAL A 323 30.09 0.63 14.05
N GLN A 324 29.91 0.02 12.87
CA GLN A 324 29.71 -1.44 12.77
C GLN A 324 30.95 -2.24 13.18
N THR A 325 32.15 -1.73 12.90
CA THR A 325 33.42 -2.40 13.21
C THR A 325 33.68 -2.49 14.73
N LEU A 326 33.03 -1.63 15.52
CA LEU A 326 33.11 -1.63 16.99
C LEU A 326 32.22 -2.69 17.65
N SER A 327 31.23 -3.24 16.94
CA SER A 327 30.19 -4.11 17.52
C SER A 327 30.61 -5.58 17.73
N ARG A 328 31.65 -5.82 18.54
CA ARG A 328 32.00 -7.18 19.03
C ARG A 328 30.89 -7.82 19.89
N VAL A 329 30.01 -6.98 20.44
CA VAL A 329 28.88 -7.36 21.30
C VAL A 329 27.75 -8.05 20.53
N ARG A 330 27.59 -7.74 19.23
CA ARG A 330 26.46 -8.19 18.41
C ARG A 330 26.27 -9.71 18.33
N PRO A 331 27.30 -10.55 18.10
CA PRO A 331 27.13 -12.00 18.10
C PRO A 331 26.81 -12.57 19.49
N LEU A 332 27.17 -11.85 20.56
CA LEU A 332 26.99 -12.28 21.96
C LEU A 332 25.66 -11.80 22.56
N LEU A 333 25.04 -10.77 21.98
CA LEU A 333 23.77 -10.18 22.42
C LEU A 333 22.68 -11.21 22.81
N PRO A 334 22.34 -12.24 22.00
CA PRO A 334 21.30 -13.20 22.38
C PRO A 334 21.68 -14.04 23.61
N ARG A 335 22.98 -14.29 23.83
CA ARG A 335 23.46 -14.98 25.03
C ARG A 335 23.39 -14.07 26.25
N ILE A 336 23.76 -12.80 26.10
CA ILE A 336 23.69 -11.81 27.17
C ILE A 336 22.24 -11.58 27.59
N GLU A 337 21.31 -11.42 26.65
CA GLU A 337 19.88 -11.29 26.94
C GLU A 337 19.32 -12.53 27.63
N ALA A 338 19.75 -13.74 27.25
CA ALA A 338 19.34 -14.97 27.92
C ALA A 338 19.81 -15.01 29.38
N VAL A 339 21.03 -14.55 29.67
CA VAL A 339 21.56 -14.47 31.05
C VAL A 339 20.86 -13.38 31.86
N LEU A 340 20.56 -12.21 31.27
CA LEU A 340 19.77 -11.16 31.91
C LEU A 340 18.33 -11.58 32.22
N LEU A 341 17.71 -12.38 31.36
CA LEU A 341 16.40 -12.97 31.64
C LEU A 341 16.46 -13.93 32.84
N GLN A 342 17.60 -14.58 33.06
CA GLN A 342 17.83 -15.48 34.19
C GLN A 342 18.24 -14.75 35.47
N GLU A 343 18.60 -13.47 35.42
CA GLU A 343 19.06 -12.69 36.58
C GLU A 343 18.11 -12.79 37.78
N ARG A 344 16.83 -12.51 37.54
CA ARG A 344 15.82 -12.59 38.60
C ARG A 344 15.69 -14.00 39.16
N PHE A 345 15.87 -15.02 38.32
CA PHE A 345 15.87 -16.40 38.75
C PHE A 345 17.09 -16.70 39.62
N LEU A 346 18.29 -16.23 39.24
CA LEU A 346 19.53 -16.41 39.98
C LEU A 346 19.44 -15.81 41.39
N VAL A 347 18.96 -14.57 41.52
CA VAL A 347 18.76 -13.93 42.83
C VAL A 347 17.75 -14.70 43.69
N THR A 348 16.65 -15.18 43.10
CA THR A 348 15.68 -15.98 43.85
C THR A 348 16.19 -17.37 44.20
N GLU A 349 17.03 -17.96 43.35
CA GLU A 349 17.58 -19.30 43.56
C GLU A 349 18.70 -19.27 44.62
N GLU A 350 19.47 -18.18 44.70
CA GLU A 350 20.43 -17.94 45.79
C GLU A 350 19.71 -17.91 47.14
N GLN A 351 18.64 -17.12 47.27
CA GLN A 351 17.80 -17.09 48.48
C GLN A 351 17.16 -18.47 48.78
N ALA A 352 16.74 -19.20 47.74
CA ALA A 352 16.19 -20.54 47.92
C ALA A 352 17.25 -21.55 48.38
N ILE A 353 18.49 -21.44 47.90
CA ILE A 353 19.62 -22.26 48.34
C ILE A 353 19.95 -21.96 49.81
N GLU A 354 19.96 -20.69 50.22
CA GLU A 354 20.17 -20.30 51.61
C GLU A 354 19.08 -20.86 52.55
N LEU A 355 17.81 -20.67 52.19
CA LEU A 355 16.68 -21.19 52.97
C LEU A 355 16.70 -22.72 53.05
N LEU A 356 17.05 -23.41 51.95
CA LEU A 356 17.17 -24.87 51.94
C LEU A 356 18.36 -25.34 52.79
N ALA A 357 19.48 -24.61 52.76
CA ALA A 357 20.64 -24.89 53.59
C ALA A 357 20.31 -24.73 55.09
N ASP A 358 19.57 -23.70 55.45
CA ASP A 358 19.06 -23.51 56.81
C ASP A 358 18.11 -24.63 57.22
N HIS A 359 17.23 -25.06 56.31
CA HIS A 359 16.33 -26.16 56.59
C HIS A 359 17.06 -27.48 56.82
N VAL A 360 18.07 -27.78 56.00
CA VAL A 360 18.94 -28.96 56.18
C VAL A 360 19.66 -28.88 57.54
N ARG A 361 20.26 -27.73 57.89
CA ARG A 361 20.90 -27.52 59.19
C ARG A 361 19.94 -27.72 60.37
N ASN A 362 18.72 -27.20 60.26
CA ASN A 362 17.70 -27.33 61.30
C ASN A 362 17.21 -28.78 61.45
N LEU A 363 17.04 -29.52 60.35
CA LEU A 363 16.67 -30.93 60.39
C LEU A 363 17.79 -31.81 60.95
N GLU A 364 19.05 -31.51 60.61
CA GLU A 364 20.22 -32.18 61.20
C GLU A 364 20.27 -31.96 62.71
N ALA A 365 20.12 -30.72 63.17
CA ALA A 365 20.08 -30.40 64.58
C ALA A 365 18.91 -31.09 65.32
N ARG A 366 17.73 -31.18 64.69
CA ARG A 366 16.58 -31.91 65.22
C ARG A 366 16.86 -33.41 65.32
N LEU A 367 17.37 -34.02 64.25
CA LEU A 367 17.72 -35.44 64.22
C LEU A 367 18.77 -35.79 65.30
N ASP A 368 19.77 -34.93 65.49
CA ASP A 368 20.76 -35.09 66.55
C ASP A 368 20.15 -34.93 67.95
N SER A 369 19.17 -34.02 68.11
CA SER A 369 18.45 -33.87 69.38
C SER A 369 17.51 -35.04 69.68
N ASP A 370 16.87 -35.61 68.66
CA ASP A 370 15.97 -36.76 68.77
C ASP A 370 16.77 -38.04 69.07
N ARG A 371 17.91 -38.25 68.40
CA ARG A 371 18.86 -39.33 68.74
C ARG A 371 19.33 -39.27 70.20
N ARG A 372 19.58 -38.05 70.72
CA ARG A 372 19.94 -37.84 72.14
C ARG A 372 18.76 -38.10 73.08
N ARG A 373 17.52 -37.82 72.65
CA ARG A 373 16.30 -38.06 73.44
C ARG A 373 15.90 -39.53 73.49
N VAL A 374 15.97 -40.25 72.36
CA VAL A 374 15.70 -41.69 72.26
C VAL A 374 16.68 -42.51 73.12
N GLN A 375 17.94 -42.06 73.23
CA GLN A 375 18.89 -42.64 74.18
C GLN A 375 18.53 -42.43 75.67
N SER A 376 17.56 -41.56 75.99
CA SER A 376 17.26 -41.11 77.36
C SER A 376 15.86 -41.43 77.88
N ARG A 377 14.95 -42.06 77.09
CA ARG A 377 13.54 -42.17 77.51
C ARG A 377 12.81 -43.40 76.97
N SER A 378 12.41 -44.28 77.88
CA SER A 378 11.59 -45.49 77.63
C SER A 378 10.21 -45.44 78.33
N ALA A 379 9.61 -44.25 78.51
CA ALA A 379 8.42 -44.09 79.38
C ALA A 379 7.30 -43.16 78.87
N ASP A 380 7.34 -42.67 77.62
CA ASP A 380 6.49 -41.55 77.17
C ASP A 380 5.50 -41.89 76.03
N HIS A 381 5.22 -43.17 75.76
CA HIS A 381 4.34 -43.58 74.66
C HIS A 381 2.87 -43.14 74.80
N GLU A 382 2.42 -42.79 76.01
CA GLU A 382 1.03 -42.39 76.26
C GLU A 382 0.73 -40.93 75.86
N TYR A 383 1.75 -40.05 75.82
CA TYR A 383 1.60 -38.63 75.46
C TYR A 383 1.60 -38.36 73.94
N GLU A 384 2.26 -39.21 73.14
CA GLU A 384 2.27 -39.05 71.67
C GLU A 384 0.92 -39.42 71.02
N GLN A 385 0.18 -40.35 71.63
CA GLN A 385 -1.15 -40.77 71.15
C GLN A 385 -2.19 -39.65 71.25
N THR A 386 -2.17 -38.86 72.34
CA THR A 386 -3.10 -37.72 72.52
C THR A 386 -2.81 -36.61 71.52
N ARG A 387 -1.52 -36.36 71.22
CA ARG A 387 -1.07 -35.29 70.31
C ARG A 387 -1.37 -35.58 68.83
N ALA A 388 -1.27 -36.85 68.41
CA ALA A 388 -1.60 -37.25 67.03
C ALA A 388 -3.11 -37.11 66.73
N SER A 389 -3.96 -37.39 67.72
CA SER A 389 -5.42 -37.22 67.61
C SER A 389 -5.84 -35.74 67.51
N GLU A 390 -5.22 -34.86 68.29
CA GLU A 390 -5.47 -33.41 68.21
C GLU A 390 -5.01 -32.82 66.86
N ALA A 391 -3.86 -33.24 66.34
CA ALA A 391 -3.34 -32.78 65.05
C ALA A 391 -4.24 -33.15 63.85
N LEU A 392 -4.86 -34.34 63.88
CA LEU A 392 -5.83 -34.76 62.86
C LEU A 392 -7.08 -33.85 62.86
N GLY A 393 -7.56 -33.45 64.04
CA GLY A 393 -8.69 -32.52 64.18
C GLY A 393 -8.41 -31.10 63.66
N GLU A 394 -7.17 -30.62 63.79
CA GLU A 394 -6.76 -29.31 63.27
C GLU A 394 -6.62 -29.29 61.74
N ILE A 395 -6.13 -30.38 61.15
CA ILE A 395 -6.05 -30.54 59.69
C ILE A 395 -7.42 -30.49 59.03
N ASP A 396 -8.41 -31.19 59.59
CA ASP A 396 -9.75 -31.21 59.01
C ASP A 396 -10.40 -29.83 59.02
N ARG A 397 -10.18 -29.03 60.08
CA ARG A 397 -10.63 -27.62 60.12
C ARG A 397 -9.91 -26.75 59.09
N PHE A 398 -8.61 -26.96 58.89
CA PHE A 398 -7.82 -26.21 57.92
C PHE A 398 -8.22 -26.54 56.47
N LEU A 399 -8.48 -27.82 56.18
CA LEU A 399 -8.99 -28.30 54.90
C LEU A 399 -10.34 -27.67 54.54
N GLU A 400 -11.24 -27.57 55.50
CA GLU A 400 -12.55 -26.94 55.33
C GLU A 400 -12.39 -25.45 54.92
N GLN A 401 -11.48 -24.73 55.58
CA GLN A 401 -11.15 -23.34 55.25
C GLN A 401 -10.49 -23.20 53.87
N LEU A 402 -9.60 -24.10 53.48
CA LEU A 402 -8.93 -24.06 52.18
C LEU A 402 -9.89 -24.38 51.02
N ARG A 403 -10.84 -25.30 51.23
CA ARG A 403 -11.93 -25.57 50.28
C ARG A 403 -12.83 -24.35 50.12
N ARG A 404 -13.17 -23.66 51.22
CA ARG A 404 -13.99 -22.44 51.21
C ARG A 404 -13.34 -21.30 50.43
N THR A 405 -12.08 -20.99 50.72
CA THR A 405 -11.33 -19.92 50.01
C THR A 405 -11.11 -20.24 48.53
N ARG A 406 -10.92 -21.51 48.16
CA ARG A 406 -10.86 -21.94 46.76
C ARG A 406 -12.18 -21.71 46.01
N ARG A 407 -13.32 -21.96 46.66
CA ARG A 407 -14.65 -21.66 46.09
C ARG A 407 -14.83 -20.15 45.90
N GLU A 408 -14.50 -19.35 46.90
CA GLU A 408 -14.57 -17.88 46.82
C GLU A 408 -13.74 -17.30 45.65
N TYR A 409 -12.53 -17.82 45.41
CA TYR A 409 -11.71 -17.42 44.26
C TYR A 409 -12.33 -17.81 42.92
N ARG A 410 -12.89 -19.03 42.82
CA ARG A 410 -13.57 -19.50 41.61
C ARG A 410 -14.79 -18.64 41.30
N ASP A 411 -15.64 -18.40 42.31
CA ASP A 411 -16.85 -17.60 42.17
C ASP A 411 -16.53 -16.15 41.78
N ALA A 412 -15.49 -15.55 42.38
CA ALA A 412 -15.03 -14.20 42.01
C ALA A 412 -14.53 -14.14 40.56
N ARG A 413 -13.85 -15.18 40.08
CA ARG A 413 -13.34 -15.28 38.72
C ARG A 413 -14.47 -15.47 37.70
N GLU A 414 -15.42 -16.35 37.98
CA GLU A 414 -16.59 -16.58 37.13
C GLU A 414 -17.42 -15.29 37.01
N ARG A 415 -17.66 -14.57 38.13
CA ARG A 415 -18.33 -13.27 38.12
C ARG A 415 -17.60 -12.19 37.32
N LEU A 416 -16.26 -12.13 37.39
CA LEU A 416 -15.46 -11.23 36.55
C LEU A 416 -15.70 -11.52 35.06
N THR A 417 -15.69 -12.78 34.65
CA THR A 417 -15.92 -13.15 33.25
C THR A 417 -17.34 -12.85 32.78
N GLN A 418 -18.33 -13.00 33.67
CA GLN A 418 -19.72 -12.64 33.37
C GLN A 418 -19.90 -11.13 33.22
N GLN A 419 -19.28 -10.34 34.11
CA GLN A 419 -19.27 -8.88 34.04
C GLN A 419 -18.51 -8.36 32.81
N GLN A 420 -17.45 -9.05 32.37
CA GLN A 420 -16.78 -8.74 31.10
C GLN A 420 -17.72 -8.93 29.91
N LYS A 421 -18.49 -10.02 29.88
CA LYS A 421 -19.51 -10.26 28.83
C LYS A 421 -20.63 -9.22 28.89
N GLU A 422 -21.13 -8.90 30.07
CA GLU A 422 -22.16 -7.86 30.26
C GLU A 422 -21.65 -6.47 29.85
N SER A 423 -20.37 -6.15 30.12
CA SER A 423 -19.74 -4.90 29.67
C SER A 423 -19.55 -4.85 28.16
N ALA A 424 -19.19 -5.96 27.51
CA ALA A 424 -19.13 -6.04 26.06
C ALA A 424 -20.51 -5.80 25.44
N ASN A 425 -21.55 -6.44 26.00
CA ASN A 425 -22.93 -6.24 25.56
C ASN A 425 -23.41 -4.80 25.80
N SER A 426 -23.08 -4.18 26.94
CA SER A 426 -23.45 -2.80 27.22
C SER A 426 -22.69 -1.80 26.34
N THR A 427 -21.45 -2.07 25.96
CA THR A 427 -20.72 -1.25 24.96
C THR A 427 -21.35 -1.36 23.57
N THR A 428 -21.80 -2.55 23.15
CA THR A 428 -22.53 -2.69 21.88
C THR A 428 -23.88 -1.98 21.90
N ALA A 429 -24.60 -2.03 23.04
CA ALA A 429 -25.84 -1.30 23.22
C ALA A 429 -25.60 0.22 23.20
N ALA A 430 -24.58 0.71 23.92
CA ALA A 430 -24.20 2.13 23.94
C ALA A 430 -23.75 2.65 22.57
N ALA A 431 -23.03 1.84 21.78
CA ALA A 431 -22.67 2.18 20.40
C ALA A 431 -23.91 2.35 19.51
N SER A 432 -24.90 1.45 19.66
CA SER A 432 -26.18 1.58 18.94
C SER A 432 -26.97 2.83 19.35
N THR A 433 -27.01 3.16 20.65
CA THR A 433 -27.68 4.38 21.16
C THR A 433 -26.93 5.66 20.77
N SER A 434 -25.60 5.62 20.70
CA SER A 434 -24.80 6.73 20.19
C SER A 434 -25.05 6.95 18.70
N SER A 435 -25.14 5.89 17.90
CA SER A 435 -25.45 6.01 16.47
C SER A 435 -26.84 6.63 16.23
N THR A 436 -27.86 6.22 16.97
CA THR A 436 -29.21 6.79 16.85
C THR A 436 -29.26 8.24 17.32
N PHE A 437 -28.49 8.59 18.35
CA PHE A 437 -28.36 9.97 18.80
C PHE A 437 -27.62 10.87 17.80
N THR A 438 -26.53 10.38 17.19
CA THR A 438 -25.83 11.12 16.12
C THR A 438 -26.70 11.32 14.89
N GLN A 439 -27.57 10.34 14.59
CA GLN A 439 -28.55 10.46 13.53
C GLN A 439 -29.61 11.52 13.86
N ALA A 440 -30.16 11.52 15.08
CA ALA A 440 -31.09 12.54 15.55
C ALA A 440 -30.47 13.97 15.59
N LEU A 441 -29.18 14.09 15.95
CA LEU A 441 -28.45 15.36 15.90
C LEU A 441 -28.23 15.85 14.47
N ASN A 442 -27.89 14.96 13.54
CA ASN A 442 -27.76 15.31 12.13
C ASN A 442 -29.10 15.73 11.52
N ASP A 443 -30.19 15.06 11.90
CA ASP A 443 -31.56 15.42 11.49
C ASP A 443 -31.99 16.78 12.08
N TYR A 444 -31.58 17.09 13.32
CA TYR A 444 -31.78 18.39 13.95
C TYR A 444 -30.93 19.50 13.32
N ALA A 445 -29.67 19.24 13.01
CA ALA A 445 -28.80 20.19 12.30
C ALA A 445 -29.30 20.44 10.87
N ALA A 446 -29.85 19.43 10.21
CA ALA A 446 -30.47 19.55 8.90
C ALA A 446 -31.79 20.35 8.92
N SER A 447 -32.55 20.28 10.02
CA SER A 447 -33.77 21.09 10.20
C SER A 447 -33.45 22.55 10.56
N GLN A 448 -32.39 22.80 11.32
CA GLN A 448 -31.87 24.14 11.63
C GLN A 448 -31.30 24.86 10.38
N ARG A 449 -30.60 24.14 9.48
CA ARG A 449 -30.13 24.70 8.19
C ARG A 449 -31.25 25.16 7.25
N LYS A 450 -32.49 24.74 7.50
CA LYS A 450 -33.68 25.15 6.72
C LYS A 450 -34.46 26.30 7.35
N ALA A 451 -34.11 26.74 8.57
CA ALA A 451 -34.73 27.90 9.19
C ALA A 451 -34.07 29.19 8.66
N PRO A 452 -34.85 30.22 8.25
CA PRO A 452 -34.30 31.50 7.83
C PRO A 452 -33.63 32.19 9.03
N THR A 453 -32.37 32.59 8.82
CA THR A 453 -31.49 33.35 9.71
C THR A 453 -32.20 34.49 10.44
N ALA A 454 -32.35 34.36 11.76
CA ALA A 454 -32.60 35.51 12.64
C ALA A 454 -31.27 36.27 12.82
N THR A 455 -31.09 37.34 12.04
CA THR A 455 -29.95 38.26 12.11
C THR A 455 -30.02 39.10 13.39
N GLY A 456 -29.30 38.67 14.43
CA GLY A 456 -28.96 39.47 15.59
C GLY A 456 -27.53 39.16 16.06
N PRO A 457 -26.72 40.15 16.49
CA PRO A 457 -25.32 39.94 16.89
C PRO A 457 -25.16 38.99 18.10
N ALA A 458 -26.19 38.86 18.95
CA ALA A 458 -26.21 37.90 20.06
C ALA A 458 -26.34 36.42 19.60
N ALA A 459 -27.02 36.18 18.47
CA ALA A 459 -27.19 34.82 17.93
C ALA A 459 -25.91 34.26 17.30
N GLY A 460 -25.05 35.13 16.74
CA GLY A 460 -23.74 34.74 16.21
C GLY A 460 -22.78 34.29 17.31
N ILE A 461 -22.71 35.04 18.42
CA ILE A 461 -21.83 34.72 19.57
C ILE A 461 -22.23 33.38 20.20
N ALA A 462 -23.53 33.14 20.39
CA ALA A 462 -24.02 31.86 20.93
C ALA A 462 -23.69 30.67 20.00
N ASN A 463 -23.74 30.88 18.68
CA ASN A 463 -23.40 29.85 17.69
C ASN A 463 -21.90 29.51 17.68
N ASP A 464 -21.03 30.51 17.83
CA ASP A 464 -19.58 30.31 17.91
C ASP A 464 -19.18 29.52 19.17
N TRP A 465 -19.79 29.83 20.32
CA TRP A 465 -19.59 29.06 21.56
C TRP A 465 -20.16 27.65 21.48
N ALA A 466 -21.31 27.45 20.84
CA ALA A 466 -21.88 26.13 20.63
C ALA A 466 -20.97 25.25 19.77
N GLN A 467 -20.44 25.81 18.67
CA GLN A 467 -19.49 25.12 17.80
C GLN A 467 -18.16 24.81 18.53
N ARG A 468 -17.72 25.72 19.42
CA ARG A 468 -16.53 25.49 20.24
C ARG A 468 -16.71 24.37 21.26
N VAL A 469 -17.87 24.31 21.92
CA VAL A 469 -18.21 23.20 22.83
C VAL A 469 -18.30 21.87 22.07
N THR A 470 -18.88 21.85 20.87
CA THR A 470 -18.92 20.61 20.06
C THR A 470 -17.52 20.16 19.64
N ASN A 471 -16.66 21.07 19.20
CA ASN A 471 -15.28 20.73 18.80
C ASN A 471 -14.44 20.26 20.00
N LEU A 472 -14.58 20.89 21.17
CA LEU A 472 -13.90 20.46 22.40
C LEU A 472 -14.38 19.08 22.88
N ARG A 473 -15.69 18.79 22.77
CA ARG A 473 -16.24 17.47 23.09
C ARG A 473 -15.76 16.39 22.13
N GLU A 474 -15.71 16.71 20.83
CA GLU A 474 -15.18 15.81 19.83
C GLU A 474 -13.69 15.51 20.06
N ARG A 475 -12.90 16.54 20.39
CA ARG A 475 -11.49 16.38 20.73
C ARG A 475 -11.25 15.48 21.94
N MET A 476 -12.01 15.67 23.02
CA MET A 476 -11.93 14.77 24.19
C MET A 476 -12.31 13.33 23.85
N ARG A 477 -13.33 13.13 23.02
CA ARG A 477 -13.73 11.79 22.57
C ARG A 477 -12.60 11.13 21.78
N ILE A 478 -11.93 11.88 20.91
CA ILE A 478 -10.76 11.40 20.16
C ILE A 478 -9.63 11.01 21.11
N ASP A 479 -9.36 11.80 22.15
CA ASP A 479 -8.32 11.45 23.15
C ASP A 479 -8.67 10.18 23.93
N GLU A 480 -9.94 9.99 24.30
CA GLU A 480 -10.39 8.76 24.97
C GLU A 480 -10.26 7.53 24.05
N GLU A 481 -10.67 7.65 22.78
CA GLU A 481 -10.56 6.58 21.79
C GLU A 481 -9.09 6.27 21.46
N LEU A 482 -8.24 7.29 21.36
CA LEU A 482 -6.79 7.15 21.13
C LEU A 482 -6.09 6.46 22.31
N ALA A 483 -6.43 6.85 23.55
CA ALA A 483 -5.95 6.16 24.75
C ALA A 483 -6.47 4.72 24.85
N GLY A 484 -7.64 4.42 24.27
CA GLY A 484 -8.16 3.06 24.09
C GLY A 484 -7.28 2.24 23.13
N LEU A 485 -7.09 2.75 21.91
CA LEU A 485 -6.29 2.09 20.88
C LEU A 485 -4.83 1.87 21.29
N GLN A 486 -4.23 2.82 22.02
CA GLN A 486 -2.89 2.64 22.57
C GLN A 486 -2.81 1.51 23.61
N ARG A 487 -3.84 1.34 24.45
CA ARG A 487 -3.91 0.21 25.38
C ARG A 487 -4.07 -1.10 24.63
N ASP A 488 -4.97 -1.16 23.65
CA ASP A 488 -5.22 -2.36 22.84
C ASP A 488 -3.96 -2.77 22.07
N ARG A 489 -3.24 -1.80 21.51
CA ARG A 489 -1.91 -2.02 20.91
C ARG A 489 -0.94 -2.64 21.91
N SER A 490 -0.83 -2.08 23.12
CA SER A 490 0.07 -2.60 24.15
C SER A 490 -0.31 -4.02 24.61
N GLU A 491 -1.60 -4.37 24.60
CA GLU A 491 -2.08 -5.71 24.92
C GLU A 491 -1.77 -6.71 23.79
N LEU A 492 -1.94 -6.31 22.53
CA LEU A 492 -1.58 -7.10 21.37
C LEU A 492 -0.07 -7.29 21.25
N GLU A 493 0.75 -6.29 21.56
CA GLU A 493 2.21 -6.43 21.62
C GLU A 493 2.62 -7.44 22.70
N LYS A 494 1.99 -7.42 23.89
CA LYS A 494 2.22 -8.44 24.93
C LYS A 494 1.77 -9.83 24.49
N LEU A 495 0.67 -9.94 23.75
CA LEU A 495 0.22 -11.21 23.18
C LEU A 495 1.21 -11.70 22.12
N MET A 496 1.68 -10.81 21.25
CA MET A 496 2.69 -11.10 20.24
C MET A 496 3.99 -11.58 20.88
N GLN A 497 4.48 -10.92 21.94
CA GLN A 497 5.64 -11.37 22.72
C GLN A 497 5.42 -12.75 23.35
N ARG A 498 4.22 -13.03 23.88
CA ARG A 498 3.88 -14.38 24.38
C ARG A 498 3.83 -15.41 23.27
N LEU A 499 3.25 -15.08 22.11
CA LEU A 499 3.20 -15.95 20.94
C LEU A 499 4.61 -16.22 20.40
N TYR A 500 5.53 -15.25 20.41
CA TYR A 500 6.94 -15.46 20.09
C TYR A 500 7.62 -16.39 21.09
N ALA A 501 7.38 -16.20 22.39
CA ALA A 501 7.88 -17.11 23.42
C ALA A 501 7.30 -18.54 23.29
N GLU A 502 6.05 -18.66 22.83
CA GLU A 502 5.36 -19.93 22.57
C GLU A 502 5.63 -20.51 21.16
N GLN A 503 6.24 -19.74 20.25
CA GLN A 503 6.59 -20.18 18.90
C GLN A 503 7.68 -21.26 18.94
N LEU A 504 8.47 -21.28 20.01
CA LEU A 504 9.13 -22.49 20.46
C LEU A 504 8.07 -23.39 21.11
N VAL A 505 7.60 -24.40 20.37
CA VAL A 505 6.70 -25.44 20.89
C VAL A 505 7.16 -25.80 22.30
N PRO A 506 6.34 -25.60 23.35
CA PRO A 506 6.76 -25.76 24.73
C PRO A 506 7.52 -27.07 24.86
N PHE A 507 8.71 -27.07 25.46
CA PHE A 507 9.60 -28.23 25.48
C PHE A 507 8.88 -29.52 25.89
N ARG A 508 7.87 -29.41 26.78
CA ARG A 508 6.98 -30.51 27.17
C ARG A 508 6.20 -31.11 25.99
N VAL A 509 5.58 -30.30 25.14
CA VAL A 509 4.85 -30.76 23.95
C VAL A 509 5.82 -31.36 22.93
N LEU A 510 7.00 -30.76 22.76
CA LEU A 510 8.04 -31.31 21.89
C LEU A 510 8.51 -32.69 22.38
N MET A 511 8.69 -32.88 23.69
CA MET A 511 9.00 -34.18 24.30
C MET A 511 7.88 -35.21 24.04
N TRP A 512 6.62 -34.83 24.26
CA TRP A 512 5.48 -35.72 24.00
C TRP A 512 5.34 -36.11 22.53
N LEU A 513 5.75 -35.24 21.60
CA LEU A 513 5.75 -35.52 20.16
C LEU A 513 6.98 -36.34 19.73
N GLY A 514 8.12 -36.15 20.42
CA GLY A 514 9.37 -36.85 20.17
C GLY A 514 9.33 -38.33 20.55
N VAL A 515 8.66 -38.70 21.64
CA VAL A 515 8.54 -40.11 22.09
C VAL A 515 7.94 -41.02 21.00
N PRO A 516 6.74 -40.75 20.44
CA PRO A 516 6.17 -41.61 19.39
C PRO A 516 6.97 -41.55 18.08
N PHE A 517 7.65 -40.44 17.78
CA PHE A 517 8.54 -40.34 16.62
C PHE A 517 9.75 -41.28 16.78
N MET A 518 10.44 -41.20 17.92
CA MET A 518 11.60 -42.06 18.22
C MET A 518 11.20 -43.53 18.28
N LEU A 519 10.02 -43.85 18.83
CA LEU A 519 9.46 -45.20 18.82
C LEU A 519 9.21 -45.69 17.37
N GLY A 520 8.68 -44.82 16.51
CA GLY A 520 8.46 -45.12 15.10
C GLY A 520 9.77 -45.42 14.37
N VAL A 521 10.79 -44.59 14.56
CA VAL A 521 12.14 -44.79 13.99
C VAL A 521 12.78 -46.07 14.52
N ALA A 522 12.67 -46.34 15.82
CA ALA A 522 13.18 -47.57 16.43
C ALA A 522 12.50 -48.83 15.86
N LEU A 523 11.18 -48.78 15.60
CA LEU A 523 10.47 -49.89 14.94
C LEU A 523 10.96 -50.14 13.51
N VAL A 524 11.26 -49.07 12.75
CA VAL A 524 11.80 -49.18 11.39
C VAL A 524 13.19 -49.83 11.42
N ILE A 525 14.07 -49.37 12.32
CA ILE A 525 15.42 -49.95 12.49
C ILE A 525 15.31 -51.41 12.92
N TYR A 526 14.47 -51.71 13.91
CA TYR A 526 14.24 -53.08 14.41
C TYR A 526 13.80 -54.02 13.28
N GLY A 527 12.83 -53.61 12.47
CA GLY A 527 12.36 -54.42 11.34
C GLY A 527 13.35 -54.56 10.20
N MET A 528 14.34 -53.67 10.09
CA MET A 528 15.38 -53.76 9.06
C MET A 528 16.53 -54.69 9.48
N PHE A 529 16.87 -54.75 10.78
CA PHE A 529 18.01 -55.52 11.28
C PHE A 529 17.67 -56.96 11.71
N ILE A 530 16.39 -57.29 11.94
CA ILE A 530 15.97 -58.66 12.34
C ILE A 530 14.92 -59.19 11.34
N PRO A 531 15.33 -59.53 10.10
CA PRO A 531 14.40 -59.91 9.04
C PRO A 531 13.72 -61.28 9.26
N GLU A 532 14.33 -62.20 10.02
CA GLU A 532 13.81 -63.57 10.20
C GLU A 532 12.55 -63.65 11.07
N GLN A 533 12.28 -62.65 11.92
CA GLN A 533 11.12 -62.64 12.81
C GLN A 533 10.18 -61.44 12.60
N THR A 534 10.56 -60.47 11.76
CA THR A 534 9.83 -59.20 11.70
C THR A 534 8.96 -59.11 10.45
N SER A 535 7.64 -59.22 10.63
CA SER A 535 6.67 -58.93 9.58
C SER A 535 6.79 -57.48 9.10
N TRP A 536 6.74 -57.25 7.78
CA TRP A 536 6.73 -55.92 7.11
C TRP A 536 5.75 -54.90 7.74
N ARG A 537 4.73 -55.41 8.45
CA ARG A 537 3.79 -54.62 9.24
C ARG A 537 4.48 -53.68 10.25
N HIS A 538 5.53 -54.13 10.95
CA HIS A 538 6.21 -53.30 11.96
C HIS A 538 6.94 -52.11 11.32
N VAL A 539 7.60 -52.32 10.18
CA VAL A 539 8.24 -51.25 9.41
C VAL A 539 7.20 -50.25 8.92
N GLY A 540 6.05 -50.74 8.41
CA GLY A 540 4.93 -49.89 8.00
C GLY A 540 4.36 -49.04 9.15
N PHE A 541 4.16 -49.63 10.33
CA PHE A 541 3.70 -48.91 11.52
C PHE A 541 4.72 -47.88 12.00
N GLY A 542 6.00 -48.23 12.04
CA GLY A 542 7.07 -47.29 12.44
C GLY A 542 7.14 -46.07 11.52
N LEU A 543 7.04 -46.30 10.20
CA LEU A 543 7.00 -45.23 9.21
C LEU A 543 5.74 -44.36 9.36
N ALA A 544 4.58 -44.97 9.59
CA ALA A 544 3.33 -44.24 9.80
C ALA A 544 3.40 -43.34 11.05
N PHE A 545 3.98 -43.81 12.15
CA PHE A 545 4.20 -42.99 13.36
C PHE A 545 5.17 -41.84 13.11
N ALA A 546 6.29 -42.10 12.42
CA ALA A 546 7.28 -41.06 12.12
C ALA A 546 6.70 -39.96 11.19
N ILE A 547 5.97 -40.36 10.14
CA ILE A 547 5.31 -39.42 9.22
C ILE A 547 4.18 -38.68 9.94
N GLY A 548 3.32 -39.38 10.68
CA GLY A 548 2.18 -38.79 11.36
C GLY A 548 2.59 -37.74 12.40
N THR A 549 3.60 -38.04 13.23
CA THR A 549 4.14 -37.08 14.21
C THR A 549 4.83 -35.89 13.54
N SER A 550 5.53 -36.10 12.43
CA SER A 550 6.14 -35.02 11.64
C SER A 550 5.10 -34.10 11.02
N LEU A 551 4.02 -34.65 10.46
CA LEU A 551 2.90 -33.86 9.91
C LEU A 551 2.17 -33.09 11.01
N LEU A 552 1.96 -33.70 12.17
CA LEU A 552 1.36 -33.03 13.32
C LEU A 552 2.21 -31.87 13.82
N LYS A 553 3.54 -32.04 13.87
CA LYS A 553 4.49 -30.95 14.17
C LYS A 553 4.33 -29.79 13.20
N LEU A 554 4.39 -30.07 11.89
CA LEU A 554 4.25 -29.05 10.85
C LEU A 554 2.89 -28.33 10.91
N SER A 555 1.83 -29.04 11.29
CA SER A 555 0.50 -28.45 11.47
C SER A 555 0.46 -27.49 12.66
N LEU A 556 1.11 -27.83 13.77
CA LEU A 556 1.20 -26.96 14.95
C LEU A 556 2.05 -25.72 14.66
N ASP A 557 3.19 -25.89 13.99
CA ASP A 557 4.08 -24.79 13.61
C ASP A 557 3.37 -23.81 12.66
N ARG A 558 2.59 -24.34 11.70
CA ARG A 558 1.74 -23.51 10.82
C ARG A 558 0.65 -22.78 11.58
N ALA A 559 -0.11 -23.48 12.43
CA ALA A 559 -1.19 -22.85 13.21
C ALA A 559 -0.68 -21.75 14.14
N ASN A 560 0.51 -21.92 14.72
CA ASN A 560 1.17 -20.88 15.53
C ASN A 560 1.68 -19.72 14.66
N GLY A 561 2.25 -20.02 13.49
CA GLY A 561 2.67 -19.01 12.51
C GLY A 561 1.51 -18.15 12.01
N ASP A 562 0.36 -18.77 11.69
CA ASP A 562 -0.84 -18.07 11.24
C ASP A 562 -1.38 -17.14 12.33
N ARG A 563 -1.41 -17.59 13.61
CA ARG A 563 -1.82 -16.74 14.74
C ARG A 563 -0.89 -15.54 14.96
N LEU A 564 0.41 -15.73 14.75
CA LEU A 564 1.40 -14.66 14.86
C LEU A 564 1.20 -13.63 13.74
N LEU A 565 0.96 -14.08 12.52
CA LEU A 565 0.65 -13.21 11.38
C LEU A 565 -0.65 -12.45 11.61
N ASP A 566 -1.71 -13.11 12.06
CA ASP A 566 -2.99 -12.46 12.39
C ASP A 566 -2.82 -11.39 13.49
N THR A 567 -2.01 -11.66 14.51
CA THR A 567 -1.73 -10.71 15.59
C THR A 567 -0.92 -9.52 15.07
N ARG A 568 0.06 -9.76 14.19
CA ARG A 568 0.86 -8.71 13.54
C ARG A 568 0.00 -7.82 12.65
N ASP A 569 -0.92 -8.41 11.90
CA ASP A 569 -1.86 -7.67 11.05
C ASP A 569 -2.82 -6.82 11.89
N GLN A 570 -3.28 -7.33 13.04
CA GLN A 570 -4.09 -6.56 14.00
C GLN A 570 -3.33 -5.37 14.58
N VAL A 571 -2.06 -5.53 14.94
CA VAL A 571 -1.21 -4.40 15.40
C VAL A 571 -1.06 -3.35 14.30
N ALA A 572 -0.77 -3.77 13.07
CA ALA A 572 -0.64 -2.86 11.94
C ALA A 572 -1.95 -2.10 11.64
N GLU A 573 -3.10 -2.74 11.81
CA GLU A 573 -4.41 -2.09 11.65
C GLU A 573 -4.68 -1.05 12.75
N ILE A 574 -4.34 -1.37 13.99
CA ILE A 574 -4.45 -0.42 15.11
C ILE A 574 -3.49 0.77 14.91
N ASP A 575 -2.27 0.55 14.43
CA ASP A 575 -1.33 1.64 14.15
C ASP A 575 -1.84 2.59 13.06
N ARG A 576 -2.48 2.05 12.01
CA ARG A 576 -3.18 2.88 11.01
C ARG A 576 -4.33 3.66 11.63
N SER A 577 -5.12 3.01 12.48
CA SER A 577 -6.24 3.64 13.19
C SER A 577 -5.75 4.77 14.11
N ILE A 578 -4.70 4.54 14.90
CA ILE A 578 -4.05 5.56 15.75
C ILE A 578 -3.60 6.74 14.89
N SER A 579 -2.91 6.48 13.78
CA SER A 579 -2.43 7.55 12.88
C SER A 579 -3.58 8.37 12.30
N GLN A 580 -4.70 7.74 11.93
CA GLN A 580 -5.90 8.43 11.45
C GLN A 580 -6.55 9.29 12.53
N TRP A 581 -6.64 8.78 13.77
CA TRP A 581 -7.18 9.53 14.89
C TRP A 581 -6.27 10.68 15.33
N MET A 582 -4.94 10.50 15.28
CA MET A 582 -3.96 11.58 15.47
C MET A 582 -4.13 12.67 14.42
N SER A 583 -4.27 12.32 13.14
CA SER A 583 -4.50 13.32 12.09
C SER A 583 -5.83 14.08 12.27
N ARG A 584 -6.89 13.41 12.77
CA ARG A 584 -8.16 14.09 13.11
C ARG A 584 -8.02 15.00 14.33
N ALA A 585 -7.28 14.55 15.33
CA ALA A 585 -6.91 15.35 16.49
C ALA A 585 -6.17 16.63 16.07
N ASP A 586 -5.14 16.50 15.23
CA ASP A 586 -4.36 17.63 14.72
C ASP A 586 -5.24 18.59 13.91
N ALA A 587 -6.15 18.08 13.07
CA ALA A 587 -7.09 18.90 12.30
C ALA A 587 -8.12 19.65 13.17
N LEU A 588 -8.49 19.10 14.33
CA LEU A 588 -9.34 19.78 15.32
C LEU A 588 -8.54 20.78 16.14
N ASP A 589 -7.29 20.48 16.47
CA ASP A 589 -6.38 21.38 17.19
C ASP A 589 -6.04 22.62 16.35
N GLU A 590 -5.96 22.50 15.02
CA GLU A 590 -5.81 23.65 14.11
C GLU A 590 -7.04 24.58 14.12
N GLN A 591 -8.23 24.03 14.37
CA GLN A 591 -9.48 24.79 14.48
C GLN A 591 -9.73 25.36 15.89
N LEU A 592 -9.06 24.82 16.91
CA LEU A 592 -9.17 25.27 18.28
C LEU A 592 -8.17 26.41 18.52
N PRO A 593 -8.60 27.54 19.13
CA PRO A 593 -7.66 28.59 19.50
C PRO A 593 -6.66 28.06 20.52
N HIS A 594 -5.37 28.21 20.23
CA HIS A 594 -4.29 27.71 21.07
C HIS A 594 -4.39 28.34 22.46
N SER A 595 -4.80 27.56 23.45
CA SER A 595 -4.85 28.01 24.83
C SER A 595 -4.09 27.03 25.71
N THR A 596 -3.32 27.56 26.66
CA THR A 596 -2.43 26.79 27.53
C THR A 596 -3.18 26.04 28.64
N ARG A 597 -4.51 26.16 28.70
CA ARG A 597 -5.34 25.52 29.73
C ARG A 597 -5.64 24.07 29.35
N PRO A 598 -5.77 23.14 30.31
CA PRO A 598 -6.13 21.76 30.00
C PRO A 598 -7.55 21.71 29.39
N LEU A 599 -7.78 20.82 28.40
CA LEU A 599 -9.06 20.70 27.67
C LEU A 599 -10.32 20.63 28.55
N PRO A 600 -10.32 19.93 29.71
CA PRO A 600 -11.46 19.90 30.63
C PRO A 600 -11.90 21.29 31.10
N ASP A 601 -10.93 22.16 31.39
CA ASP A 601 -11.20 23.50 31.88
C ASP A 601 -11.69 24.41 30.74
N GLN A 602 -11.16 24.25 29.54
CA GLN A 602 -11.63 24.97 28.34
C GLN A 602 -13.08 24.60 27.99
N LEU A 603 -13.44 23.33 28.15
CA LEU A 603 -14.81 22.86 27.92
C LEU A 603 -15.77 23.40 28.97
N LEU A 604 -15.36 23.42 30.23
CA LEU A 604 -16.15 24.01 31.32
C LEU A 604 -16.38 25.52 31.10
N GLU A 605 -15.35 26.25 30.70
CA GLU A 605 -15.42 27.68 30.37
C GLU A 605 -16.33 27.94 29.16
N ALA A 606 -16.18 27.15 28.09
CA ALA A 606 -17.04 27.26 26.92
C ALA A 606 -18.51 26.88 27.23
N GLU A 607 -18.75 25.91 28.12
CA GLU A 607 -20.09 25.56 28.60
C GLU A 607 -20.70 26.65 29.48
N GLN A 608 -19.91 27.33 30.32
CA GLN A 608 -20.35 28.48 31.11
C GLN A 608 -20.71 29.67 30.21
N MET A 609 -19.85 30.02 29.25
CA MET A 609 -20.09 31.10 28.29
C MET A 609 -21.31 30.81 27.40
N LEU A 610 -21.54 29.55 27.03
CA LEU A 610 -22.73 29.13 26.30
C LEU A 610 -24.00 29.21 27.16
N ALA A 611 -23.90 28.87 28.45
CA ALA A 611 -25.01 28.97 29.40
C ALA A 611 -25.42 30.43 29.68
N GLU A 612 -24.45 31.35 29.70
CA GLU A 612 -24.69 32.78 29.82
C GLU A 612 -25.31 33.39 28.55
N ALA A 613 -25.05 32.81 27.38
CA ALA A 613 -25.47 33.33 26.08
C ALA A 613 -26.84 32.86 25.56
N GLY A 614 -27.50 31.86 26.17
CA GLY A 614 -28.69 31.21 25.59
C GLY A 614 -29.87 30.94 26.52
N PRO A 615 -31.05 31.56 26.29
CA PRO A 615 -32.30 31.21 26.97
C PRO A 615 -33.18 30.28 26.12
N SER A 616 -32.70 29.11 25.71
CA SER A 616 -33.59 28.02 25.20
C SER A 616 -32.84 26.68 25.12
N ARG A 617 -33.16 25.77 26.03
CA ARG A 617 -32.54 24.44 26.15
C ARG A 617 -33.44 23.37 25.50
N PRO A 618 -32.99 22.61 24.49
CA PRO A 618 -33.51 21.26 24.28
C PRO A 618 -32.86 20.32 25.29
N ASP A 619 -33.68 19.43 25.85
CA ASP A 619 -33.39 18.57 26.99
C ASP A 619 -32.14 17.66 26.77
N VAL A 620 -31.05 17.91 27.51
CA VAL A 620 -29.75 17.20 27.42
C VAL A 620 -29.71 15.97 28.35
N ALA A 621 -30.81 15.65 29.04
CA ALA A 621 -30.89 14.50 29.94
C ALA A 621 -30.46 13.14 29.34
N PRO A 622 -30.79 12.76 28.08
CA PRO A 622 -30.46 11.41 27.59
C PRO A 622 -28.95 11.19 27.33
N VAL A 623 -28.17 12.24 27.11
CA VAL A 623 -26.72 12.13 26.86
C VAL A 623 -25.92 11.96 28.16
N GLN A 624 -26.36 12.59 29.24
CA GLN A 624 -25.73 12.39 30.56
C GLN A 624 -25.96 10.95 31.06
N VAL A 625 -27.15 10.38 30.82
CA VAL A 625 -27.43 8.96 31.12
C VAL A 625 -26.56 8.02 30.27
N ALA A 626 -26.29 8.36 29.00
CA ALA A 626 -25.37 7.62 28.14
C ALA A 626 -23.88 7.76 28.53
N ARG A 627 -23.49 8.86 29.19
CA ARG A 627 -22.12 9.13 29.67
C ARG A 627 -21.80 8.44 31.00
N ILE A 628 -22.79 8.30 31.89
CA ILE A 628 -22.59 7.68 33.21
C ILE A 628 -22.56 6.15 33.12
N ALA A 629 -23.30 5.55 32.19
CA ALA A 629 -23.37 4.09 32.01
C ALA A 629 -22.01 3.38 31.74
N PRO A 630 -21.11 3.87 30.86
CA PRO A 630 -19.79 3.25 30.68
C PRO A 630 -18.83 3.56 31.83
N ALA A 631 -18.99 4.70 32.50
CA ALA A 631 -18.15 5.06 33.65
C ALA A 631 -18.48 4.21 34.89
N SER A 632 -19.75 3.95 35.17
CA SER A 632 -20.19 3.05 36.25
C SER A 632 -19.80 1.59 35.95
N ALA A 633 -19.98 1.12 34.71
CA ALA A 633 -19.54 -0.22 34.31
C ALA A 633 -18.01 -0.42 34.45
N ARG A 634 -17.20 0.61 34.14
CA ARG A 634 -15.74 0.58 34.36
C ARG A 634 -15.38 0.60 35.85
N ALA A 635 -16.14 1.32 36.68
CA ALA A 635 -15.95 1.33 38.14
C ALA A 635 -16.26 -0.05 38.75
N ASP A 636 -17.36 -0.68 38.33
CA ASP A 636 -17.74 -2.03 38.76
C ASP A 636 -16.71 -3.09 38.34
N GLN A 637 -16.19 -2.98 37.11
CA GLN A 637 -15.13 -3.86 36.62
C GLN A 637 -13.84 -3.73 37.44
N ARG A 638 -13.45 -2.51 37.83
CA ARG A 638 -12.29 -2.27 38.70
C ARG A 638 -12.51 -2.86 40.10
N ALA A 639 -13.71 -2.71 40.67
CA ALA A 639 -14.06 -3.29 41.95
C ALA A 639 -13.98 -4.82 41.93
N TRP A 640 -14.45 -5.48 40.87
CA TRP A 640 -14.35 -6.93 40.70
C TRP A 640 -12.90 -7.41 40.47
N ARG A 641 -12.09 -6.66 39.71
CA ARG A 641 -10.65 -6.95 39.57
C ARG A 641 -9.95 -6.92 40.92
N SER A 642 -10.23 -5.91 41.75
CA SER A 642 -9.72 -5.84 43.13
C SER A 642 -10.14 -7.07 43.95
N ARG A 643 -11.42 -7.46 43.89
CA ARG A 643 -11.91 -8.65 44.62
C ARG A 643 -11.22 -9.95 44.19
N VAL A 644 -10.90 -10.11 42.91
CA VAL A 644 -10.15 -11.27 42.41
C VAL A 644 -8.70 -11.24 42.90
N THR A 645 -8.05 -10.07 42.91
CA THR A 645 -6.69 -9.95 43.45
C THR A 645 -6.64 -10.21 44.95
N ASP A 646 -7.65 -9.75 45.70
CA ASP A 646 -7.76 -9.97 47.14
C ASP A 646 -8.05 -11.45 47.47
N ALA A 647 -8.98 -12.09 46.75
CA ALA A 647 -9.23 -13.52 46.89
C ALA A 647 -8.00 -14.38 46.54
N ARG A 648 -7.25 -13.97 45.50
CA ARG A 648 -5.98 -14.62 45.13
C ARG A 648 -4.91 -14.46 46.22
N ARG A 649 -4.82 -13.28 46.84
CA ARG A 649 -3.89 -13.03 47.94
C ARG A 649 -4.24 -13.92 49.14
N ARG A 650 -5.52 -13.95 49.56
CA ARG A 650 -6.00 -14.82 50.65
C ARG A 650 -5.76 -16.30 50.39
N TYR A 651 -5.94 -16.76 49.15
CA TYR A 651 -5.63 -18.15 48.78
C TYR A 651 -4.14 -18.47 48.90
N LYS A 652 -3.26 -17.55 48.48
CA LYS A 652 -1.81 -17.70 48.65
C LYS A 652 -1.40 -17.71 50.12
N GLU A 653 -1.95 -16.80 50.93
CA GLU A 653 -1.72 -16.72 52.37
C GLU A 653 -2.20 -18.01 53.09
N MET A 654 -3.31 -18.61 52.64
CA MET A 654 -3.75 -19.90 53.19
C MET A 654 -2.88 -21.07 52.77
N ILE A 655 -2.30 -21.05 51.56
CA ILE A 655 -1.32 -22.06 51.15
C ILE A 655 0.00 -21.90 51.93
N SER A 656 0.46 -20.67 52.20
CA SER A 656 1.66 -20.47 53.02
C SER A 656 1.41 -20.94 54.45
N ARG A 657 0.26 -20.59 55.05
CA ARG A 657 -0.15 -21.10 56.37
C ARG A 657 -0.29 -22.62 56.40
N TRP A 658 -0.77 -23.24 55.32
CA TRP A 658 -0.81 -24.71 55.20
C TRP A 658 0.60 -25.30 55.26
N ARG A 659 1.55 -24.69 54.54
CA ARG A 659 2.95 -25.14 54.55
C ARG A 659 3.61 -24.94 55.92
N GLU A 660 3.36 -23.81 56.57
CA GLU A 660 3.82 -23.54 57.94
C GLU A 660 3.24 -24.58 58.92
N PHE A 661 1.95 -24.87 58.83
CA PHE A 661 1.29 -25.88 59.64
C PHE A 661 1.83 -27.30 59.39
N LEU A 662 2.13 -27.66 58.13
CA LEU A 662 2.81 -28.91 57.82
C LEU A 662 4.22 -28.97 58.42
N LEU A 663 4.96 -27.87 58.42
CA LEU A 663 6.28 -27.77 59.03
C LEU A 663 6.21 -27.88 60.57
N GLU A 664 5.17 -27.31 61.20
CA GLU A 664 4.90 -27.45 62.64
C GLU A 664 4.61 -28.91 63.03
N LEU A 665 3.93 -29.66 62.17
CA LEU A 665 3.66 -31.09 62.32
C LEU A 665 4.82 -32.00 61.91
N GLY A 666 5.94 -31.43 61.44
CA GLY A 666 7.12 -32.17 60.98
C GLY A 666 6.87 -32.95 59.68
N LEU A 667 5.92 -32.51 58.87
CA LEU A 667 5.57 -33.08 57.57
C LEU A 667 6.14 -32.21 56.44
N SER A 668 6.38 -32.83 55.28
CA SER A 668 6.91 -32.11 54.12
C SER A 668 5.93 -31.04 53.60
N PRO A 669 6.37 -29.79 53.34
CA PRO A 669 5.52 -28.71 52.85
C PRO A 669 5.03 -28.91 51.40
N ALA A 670 5.55 -29.92 50.70
CA ALA A 670 5.12 -30.30 49.36
C ALA A 670 3.91 -31.25 49.36
N LEU A 671 3.54 -31.79 50.52
CA LEU A 671 2.46 -32.78 50.62
C LEU A 671 1.12 -32.15 50.28
N SER A 672 0.37 -32.84 49.44
CA SER A 672 -1.01 -32.45 49.17
C SER A 672 -1.84 -32.66 50.45
N PRO A 673 -2.92 -31.89 50.64
CA PRO A 673 -3.69 -31.98 51.86
C PRO A 673 -4.34 -33.36 52.11
N SER A 674 -4.57 -34.14 51.05
CA SER A 674 -5.00 -35.55 51.17
C SER A 674 -3.86 -36.47 51.56
N GLN A 675 -2.64 -36.24 51.07
CA GLN A 675 -1.46 -37.04 51.41
C GLN A 675 -0.99 -36.77 52.85
N ALA A 676 -1.08 -35.52 53.32
CA ALA A 676 -0.78 -35.20 54.71
C ALA A 676 -1.73 -35.91 55.68
N ARG A 677 -3.02 -36.00 55.32
CA ARG A 677 -4.02 -36.75 56.06
C ARG A 677 -3.72 -38.25 56.07
N GLU A 678 -3.46 -38.83 54.89
CA GLU A 678 -3.13 -40.26 54.74
C GLU A 678 -1.87 -40.64 55.52
N LEU A 679 -0.84 -39.80 55.50
CA LEU A 679 0.40 -40.01 56.26
C LEU A 679 0.19 -39.90 57.77
N LEU A 680 -0.72 -39.06 58.24
CA LEU A 680 -1.03 -38.96 59.67
C LEU A 680 -1.98 -40.05 60.15
N GLU A 681 -2.90 -40.50 59.31
CA GLU A 681 -3.69 -41.72 59.54
C GLU A 681 -2.76 -42.95 59.57
N GLN A 682 -1.77 -43.02 58.67
CA GLN A 682 -0.70 -44.02 58.70
C GLN A 682 0.17 -43.89 59.95
N ARG A 683 0.57 -42.69 60.36
CA ARG A 683 1.37 -42.46 61.58
C ARG A 683 0.60 -42.80 62.88
N ALA A 684 -0.70 -42.53 62.91
CA ALA A 684 -1.57 -42.91 64.02
C ALA A 684 -1.74 -44.43 64.11
N THR A 685 -1.71 -45.13 62.97
CA THR A 685 -1.85 -46.60 62.90
C THR A 685 -0.52 -47.36 63.02
N GLU A 686 0.61 -46.79 62.57
CA GLU A 686 1.97 -47.36 62.63
C GLU A 686 2.71 -47.09 63.95
N SER A 687 2.12 -46.31 64.87
CA SER A 687 2.66 -46.08 66.23
C SER A 687 2.77 -47.36 67.09
N LEU A 688 2.39 -48.52 66.55
CA LEU A 688 2.61 -49.86 67.13
C LEU A 688 3.94 -50.52 66.71
N SER A 689 4.74 -49.95 65.79
CA SER A 689 6.00 -50.56 65.35
C SER A 689 7.16 -49.57 65.13
N SER A 690 7.97 -49.43 66.18
CA SER A 690 9.42 -49.12 66.18
C SER A 690 9.89 -47.70 65.78
N ASP A 691 10.55 -47.01 66.71
CA ASP A 691 11.36 -45.79 66.52
C ASP A 691 12.39 -45.88 65.37
N GLU A 692 12.85 -47.08 65.00
CA GLU A 692 13.82 -47.24 63.89
C GLU A 692 13.27 -46.84 62.52
N THR A 693 11.95 -46.93 62.30
CA THR A 693 11.35 -46.57 61.00
C THR A 693 11.27 -45.06 60.83
N ARG A 694 11.06 -44.32 61.94
CA ARG A 694 10.98 -42.86 61.99
C ARG A 694 12.35 -42.21 61.74
N ASP A 695 13.40 -42.74 62.36
CA ASP A 695 14.78 -42.29 62.11
C ASP A 695 15.22 -42.57 60.67
N ARG A 696 14.90 -43.74 60.12
CA ARG A 696 15.20 -44.08 58.71
C ARG A 696 14.46 -43.16 57.73
N ALA A 697 13.22 -42.78 58.02
CA ALA A 697 12.45 -41.86 57.17
C ALA A 697 13.03 -40.43 57.19
N LEU A 698 13.42 -39.93 58.37
CA LEU A 698 14.06 -38.61 58.50
C LEU A 698 15.45 -38.56 57.87
N GLU A 699 16.25 -39.62 58.02
CA GLU A 699 17.54 -39.74 57.34
C GLU A 699 17.39 -39.76 55.81
N PHE A 700 16.38 -40.47 55.31
CA PHE A 700 16.09 -40.49 53.88
C PHE A 700 15.69 -39.10 53.36
N GLN A 701 14.85 -38.37 54.09
CA GLN A 701 14.48 -36.98 53.77
C GLN A 701 15.69 -36.04 53.79
N LEU A 702 16.56 -36.13 54.80
CA LEU A 702 17.80 -35.36 54.87
C LEU A 702 18.71 -35.63 53.68
N ARG A 703 18.87 -36.90 53.27
CA ARG A 703 19.65 -37.25 52.07
C ARG A 703 19.02 -36.64 50.81
N GLN A 704 17.70 -36.67 50.68
CA GLN A 704 17.02 -36.04 49.54
C GLN A 704 17.23 -34.52 49.50
N LEU A 705 17.09 -33.84 50.65
CA LEU A 705 17.27 -32.39 50.72
C LEU A 705 18.72 -31.96 50.48
N ARG A 706 19.70 -32.71 50.98
CA ARG A 706 21.12 -32.49 50.67
C ARG A 706 21.40 -32.65 49.17
N ASN A 707 20.90 -33.73 48.57
CA ASN A 707 21.04 -33.94 47.13
C ASN A 707 20.37 -32.83 46.30
N ASP A 708 19.21 -32.31 46.73
CA ASP A 708 18.55 -31.19 46.04
C ASP A 708 19.35 -29.89 46.20
N LEU A 709 19.87 -29.62 47.40
CA LEU A 709 20.74 -28.48 47.68
C LEU A 709 22.01 -28.53 46.83
N ASP A 710 22.69 -29.67 46.76
CA ASP A 710 23.91 -29.84 45.97
C ASP A 710 23.63 -29.66 44.47
N ARG A 711 22.50 -30.18 43.98
CA ARG A 711 22.07 -29.98 42.59
C ARG A 711 21.82 -28.50 42.29
N ARG A 712 21.12 -27.79 43.16
CA ARG A 712 20.85 -26.35 43.00
C ARG A 712 22.13 -25.52 43.06
N ARG A 713 23.03 -25.82 44.00
CA ARG A 713 24.36 -25.16 44.09
C ARG A 713 25.20 -25.38 42.84
N ALA A 714 25.23 -26.60 42.31
CA ALA A 714 25.95 -26.89 41.07
C ALA A 714 25.36 -26.13 39.87
N ALA A 715 24.03 -26.08 39.74
CA ALA A 715 23.36 -25.33 38.68
C ALA A 715 23.61 -23.81 38.80
N PHE A 716 23.56 -23.27 40.01
CA PHE A 716 23.86 -21.86 40.28
C PHE A 716 25.32 -21.52 39.95
N ALA A 717 26.28 -22.35 40.39
CA ALA A 717 27.70 -22.17 40.06
C ALA A 717 27.97 -22.23 38.55
N GLN A 718 27.26 -23.10 37.82
CA GLN A 718 27.35 -23.17 36.37
C GLN A 718 26.86 -21.87 35.71
N ALA A 719 25.75 -21.29 36.18
CA ALA A 719 25.22 -20.03 35.65
C ALA A 719 26.17 -18.84 35.91
N ILE A 720 26.80 -18.79 37.09
CA ILE A 720 27.84 -17.78 37.42
C ILE A 720 29.07 -17.95 36.51
N THR A 721 29.44 -19.19 36.23
CA THR A 721 30.58 -19.45 35.33
C THR A 721 30.27 -18.97 33.91
N GLN A 722 29.04 -19.19 33.43
CA GLN A 722 28.57 -18.70 32.13
C GLN A 722 28.51 -17.17 32.05
N SER A 723 28.03 -16.48 33.10
CA SER A 723 28.03 -15.01 33.12
C SER A 723 29.46 -14.47 33.08
N ARG A 724 30.38 -15.10 33.81
CA ARG A 724 31.80 -14.73 33.82
C ARG A 724 32.48 -14.93 32.46
N GLU A 725 32.22 -16.06 31.80
CA GLU A 725 32.71 -16.33 30.45
C GLU A 725 32.21 -15.27 29.46
N LEU A 726 30.95 -14.87 29.53
CA LEU A 726 30.41 -13.81 28.65
C LEU A 726 31.03 -12.44 28.91
N VAL A 727 31.26 -12.06 30.17
CA VAL A 727 31.97 -10.81 30.51
C VAL A 727 33.40 -10.83 29.99
N GLN A 728 34.07 -11.99 30.05
CA GLN A 728 35.41 -12.17 29.52
C GLN A 728 35.44 -12.12 27.98
N ASP A 729 34.45 -12.73 27.32
CA ASP A 729 34.29 -12.68 25.85
C ASP A 729 34.04 -11.25 25.34
N LEU A 730 33.42 -10.40 26.17
CA LEU A 730 33.25 -8.96 25.90
C LEU A 730 34.54 -8.14 26.10
N GLY A 731 35.61 -8.75 26.61
CA GLY A 731 36.91 -8.11 26.80
C GLY A 731 37.04 -7.29 28.08
N PHE A 732 36.06 -7.36 28.99
CA PHE A 732 36.17 -6.75 30.32
C PHE A 732 37.01 -7.68 31.22
N ALA A 733 38.14 -7.18 31.71
CA ALA A 733 38.90 -7.88 32.76
C ALA A 733 38.00 -8.03 33.99
N SER A 734 37.96 -9.21 34.61
CA SER A 734 36.99 -9.63 35.63
C SER A 734 36.88 -8.70 36.85
N THR A 735 36.19 -7.58 36.73
CA THR A 735 36.14 -6.52 37.73
C THR A 735 35.11 -6.79 38.83
N GLY A 736 34.11 -7.64 38.59
CA GLY A 736 33.09 -8.00 39.57
C GLY A 736 33.27 -9.40 40.16
N SER A 737 33.38 -9.50 41.49
CA SER A 737 33.33 -10.80 42.18
C SER A 737 31.90 -11.25 42.46
N THR A 738 30.96 -10.30 42.46
CA THR A 738 29.54 -10.54 42.70
C THR A 738 28.76 -10.66 41.38
N VAL A 739 27.66 -11.42 41.43
CA VAL A 739 26.78 -11.62 40.27
C VAL A 739 26.18 -10.29 39.83
N ASP A 740 25.73 -9.45 40.77
CA ASP A 740 25.14 -8.16 40.46
C ASP A 740 26.10 -7.23 39.69
N GLU A 741 27.37 -7.16 40.09
CA GLU A 741 28.39 -6.38 39.37
C GLU A 741 28.61 -6.90 37.93
N GLN A 742 28.60 -8.22 37.74
CA GLN A 742 28.71 -8.82 36.40
C GLN A 742 27.48 -8.53 35.54
N MET A 743 26.29 -8.57 36.14
CA MET A 743 25.04 -8.29 35.43
C MET A 743 24.90 -6.81 35.06
N ASP A 744 25.40 -5.89 35.88
CA ASP A 744 25.42 -4.46 35.56
C ASP A 744 26.35 -4.15 34.38
N VAL A 745 27.54 -4.76 34.32
CA VAL A 745 28.44 -4.65 33.14
C VAL A 745 27.77 -5.19 31.88
N LEU A 746 27.04 -6.31 31.98
CA LEU A 746 26.29 -6.85 30.84
C LEU A 746 25.14 -5.92 30.40
N ARG A 747 24.44 -5.27 31.34
CA ARG A 747 23.40 -4.26 31.02
C ARG A 747 23.98 -3.04 30.33
N GLU A 748 25.09 -2.51 30.86
CA GLU A 748 25.80 -1.37 30.27
C GLU A 748 26.22 -1.70 28.84
N SER A 749 26.81 -2.87 28.60
CA SER A 749 27.20 -3.30 27.24
C SER A 749 26.02 -3.45 26.26
N ILE A 750 24.83 -3.85 26.73
CA ILE A 750 23.62 -3.88 25.89
C ILE A 750 23.10 -2.48 25.62
N GLN A 751 23.16 -1.59 26.61
CA GLN A 751 22.73 -0.22 26.43
C GLN A 751 23.63 0.49 25.41
N ASP A 752 24.94 0.35 25.54
CA ASP A 752 25.92 0.86 24.59
C ASP A 752 25.66 0.31 23.18
N SER A 753 25.45 -1.02 23.05
CA SER A 753 25.13 -1.63 21.76
C SER A 753 23.82 -1.12 21.16
N ARG A 754 22.82 -0.78 21.98
CA ARG A 754 21.54 -0.20 21.50
C ARG A 754 21.71 1.26 21.09
N GLU A 755 22.56 2.01 21.77
CA GLU A 755 22.89 3.38 21.39
C GLU A 755 23.67 3.41 20.08
N GLU A 756 24.61 2.48 19.87
CA GLU A 756 25.28 2.25 18.59
C GLU A 756 24.30 1.85 17.47
N GLU A 757 23.34 0.97 17.74
CA GLU A 757 22.31 0.59 16.76
C GLU A 757 21.41 1.77 16.38
N ARG A 758 21.04 2.62 17.35
CA ARG A 758 20.28 3.85 17.09
C ARG A 758 21.08 4.83 16.25
N ALA A 759 22.35 5.05 16.59
CA ALA A 759 23.24 5.90 15.81
C ALA A 759 23.39 5.38 14.37
N CYS A 760 23.56 4.05 14.19
CA CYS A 760 23.56 3.43 12.87
C CYS A 760 22.24 3.63 12.12
N ALA A 761 21.09 3.53 12.79
CA ALA A 761 19.79 3.72 12.18
C ALA A 761 19.57 5.18 11.74
N GLU A 762 19.96 6.14 12.57
CA GLU A 762 19.92 7.57 12.23
C GLU A 762 20.84 7.89 11.04
N LEU A 763 22.07 7.36 11.04
CA LEU A 763 22.99 7.49 9.91
C LEU A 763 22.43 6.83 8.64
N ALA A 764 21.80 5.65 8.74
CA ALA A 764 21.16 5.01 7.60
C ALA A 764 19.98 5.81 7.05
N GLU A 765 19.21 6.48 7.92
CA GLU A 765 18.13 7.38 7.50
C GLU A 765 18.70 8.60 6.76
N THR A 766 19.75 9.24 7.30
CA THR A 766 20.41 10.37 6.61
C THR A 766 20.96 9.96 5.25
N LEU A 767 21.56 8.76 5.14
CA LEU A 767 22.02 8.18 3.89
C LEU A 767 20.88 8.02 2.87
N GLN A 768 19.71 7.55 3.33
CA GLN A 768 18.54 7.41 2.48
C GLN A 768 18.02 8.78 2.00
N GLN A 769 18.01 9.79 2.87
CA GLN A 769 17.63 11.16 2.49
C GLN A 769 18.59 11.76 1.46
N VAL A 770 19.90 11.55 1.62
CA VAL A 770 20.93 11.98 0.64
C VAL A 770 20.73 11.28 -0.71
N LYS A 771 20.53 9.97 -0.74
CA LYS A 771 20.22 9.22 -1.97
C LYS A 771 18.95 9.71 -2.66
N GLN A 772 17.90 10.04 -1.91
CA GLN A 772 16.68 10.61 -2.50
C GLN A 772 16.94 11.98 -3.13
N ARG A 773 17.78 12.82 -2.51
CA ARG A 773 18.17 14.13 -3.07
C ARG A 773 19.00 13.94 -4.34
N GLU A 774 19.94 12.99 -4.35
CA GLU A 774 20.73 12.62 -5.52
C GLU A 774 19.82 12.20 -6.68
N ILE A 775 18.87 11.28 -6.44
CA ILE A 775 17.89 10.82 -7.46
C ILE A 775 17.07 11.99 -8.01
N ARG A 776 16.67 12.96 -7.17
CA ARG A 776 15.94 14.15 -7.65
C ARG A 776 16.82 15.03 -8.54
N LEU A 777 18.10 15.20 -8.19
CA LEU A 777 19.04 16.01 -8.95
C LEU A 777 19.48 15.34 -10.26
N THR A 778 19.69 14.02 -10.28
CA THR A 778 20.00 13.28 -11.51
C THR A 778 18.83 13.34 -12.49
N ASN A 779 17.59 13.18 -12.00
CA ASN A 779 16.39 13.37 -12.83
C ASN A 779 16.21 14.83 -13.32
N TYR A 780 16.72 15.81 -12.59
CA TYR A 780 16.72 17.20 -13.04
C TYR A 780 17.81 17.45 -14.09
N LEU A 781 18.99 16.84 -13.91
CA LEU A 781 20.09 16.88 -14.86
C LEU A 781 19.69 16.26 -16.20
N THR A 782 19.04 15.09 -16.21
CA THR A 782 18.55 14.47 -17.46
C THR A 782 17.56 15.37 -18.19
N LYS A 783 16.65 16.04 -17.48
CA LYS A 783 15.73 17.04 -18.07
C LYS A 783 16.47 18.23 -18.67
N LEU A 784 17.50 18.75 -17.99
CA LEU A 784 18.31 19.84 -18.53
C LEU A 784 19.12 19.40 -19.75
N GLU A 785 19.62 18.16 -19.80
CA GLU A 785 20.28 17.60 -20.97
C GLU A 785 19.31 17.40 -22.15
N GLU A 786 18.06 17.00 -21.88
CA GLU A 786 17.00 16.98 -22.89
C GLU A 786 16.65 18.39 -23.41
N GLU A 787 16.57 19.39 -22.54
CA GLU A 787 16.35 20.79 -22.94
C GLU A 787 17.53 21.33 -23.77
N ARG A 788 18.75 20.96 -23.41
CA ARG A 788 19.96 21.28 -24.18
C ARG A 788 19.90 20.66 -25.58
N THR A 789 19.60 19.36 -25.69
CA THR A 789 19.52 18.70 -27.01
C THR A 789 18.41 19.31 -27.86
N LYS A 790 17.24 19.61 -27.28
CA LYS A 790 16.14 20.31 -27.98
C LYS A 790 16.54 21.70 -28.46
N THR A 791 17.21 22.50 -27.63
CA THR A 791 17.66 23.85 -28.01
C THR A 791 18.72 23.80 -29.11
N THR A 792 19.69 22.88 -29.02
CA THR A 792 20.69 22.67 -30.09
C THR A 792 20.04 22.19 -31.40
N ALA A 793 19.05 21.30 -31.34
CA ALA A 793 18.34 20.82 -32.53
C ALA A 793 17.54 21.95 -33.21
N ILE A 794 16.88 22.82 -32.42
CA ILE A 794 16.18 23.99 -32.94
C ILE A 794 17.17 24.98 -33.58
N GLU A 795 18.35 25.17 -32.99
CA GLU A 795 19.39 26.02 -33.57
C GLU A 795 19.93 25.46 -34.88
N GLU A 796 20.19 24.15 -34.96
CA GLU A 796 20.60 23.49 -36.20
C GLU A 796 19.53 23.59 -37.28
N GLU A 797 18.25 23.41 -36.93
CA GLU A 797 17.14 23.54 -37.86
C GLU A 797 17.00 24.98 -38.38
N ARG A 798 17.13 25.98 -37.50
CA ARG A 798 17.15 27.39 -37.90
C ARG A 798 18.33 27.72 -38.79
N ALA A 799 19.52 27.18 -38.50
CA ALA A 799 20.70 27.34 -39.35
C ALA A 799 20.49 26.73 -40.74
N ARG A 800 19.85 25.55 -40.81
CA ARG A 800 19.47 24.91 -42.09
C ARG A 800 18.43 25.75 -42.84
N GLN A 801 17.38 26.23 -42.17
CA GLN A 801 16.35 27.10 -42.77
C GLN A 801 16.94 28.40 -43.30
N HIS A 802 17.85 29.03 -42.54
CA HIS A 802 18.54 30.24 -42.99
C HIS A 802 19.42 29.96 -44.22
N LYS A 803 20.13 28.83 -44.26
CA LYS A 803 20.91 28.42 -45.43
C LYS A 803 20.03 28.18 -46.66
N ILE A 804 18.86 27.53 -46.49
CA ILE A 804 17.89 27.31 -47.56
C ILE A 804 17.31 28.64 -48.05
N GLN A 805 16.96 29.57 -47.15
CA GLN A 805 16.49 30.90 -47.51
C GLN A 805 17.56 31.70 -48.28
N GLN A 806 18.83 31.61 -47.87
CA GLN A 806 19.93 32.22 -48.60
C GLN A 806 20.10 31.63 -49.99
N GLN A 807 19.97 30.30 -50.13
CA GLN A 807 20.01 29.64 -51.44
C GLN A 807 18.85 30.06 -52.35
N LEU A 808 17.62 30.10 -51.84
CA LEU A 808 16.44 30.57 -52.57
C LEU A 808 16.57 32.04 -52.98
N GLN A 809 17.11 32.89 -52.10
CA GLN A 809 17.38 34.29 -52.43
C GLN A 809 18.45 34.43 -53.52
N ALA A 810 19.52 33.64 -53.45
CA ALA A 810 20.57 33.64 -54.47
C ALA A 810 20.06 33.11 -55.82
N GLU A 811 19.21 32.08 -55.83
CA GLU A 811 18.57 31.58 -57.05
C GLU A 811 17.60 32.60 -57.65
N LYS A 812 16.79 33.26 -56.81
CA LYS A 812 15.92 34.35 -57.26
C LYS A 812 16.71 35.49 -57.88
N GLN A 813 17.85 35.88 -57.29
CA GLN A 813 18.74 36.89 -57.87
C GLN A 813 19.27 36.45 -59.24
N ARG A 814 19.73 35.20 -59.38
CA ARG A 814 20.19 34.66 -60.67
C ARG A 814 19.10 34.64 -61.74
N LEU A 815 17.86 34.32 -61.37
CA LEU A 815 16.73 34.34 -62.31
C LEU A 815 16.40 35.76 -62.77
N LEU A 816 16.33 36.72 -61.84
CA LEU A 816 16.08 38.13 -62.17
C LEU A 816 17.21 38.73 -63.02
N GLU A 817 18.47 38.35 -62.78
CA GLU A 817 19.60 38.77 -63.62
C GLU A 817 19.51 38.21 -65.05
N ARG A 818 19.09 36.95 -65.22
CA ARG A 818 18.84 36.36 -66.54
C ARG A 818 17.69 37.04 -67.27
N GLU A 819 16.58 37.31 -66.58
CA GLU A 819 15.45 38.05 -67.16
C GLU A 819 15.87 39.46 -67.60
N ARG A 820 16.68 40.14 -66.78
CA ARG A 820 17.25 41.45 -67.13
C ARG A 820 18.12 41.36 -68.40
N GLN A 821 19.01 40.38 -68.50
CA GLN A 821 19.86 40.18 -69.68
C GLN A 821 19.03 39.93 -70.94
N GLN A 822 18.03 39.04 -70.87
CA GLN A 822 17.13 38.77 -72.01
C GLN A 822 16.34 40.01 -72.45
N LEU A 823 15.91 40.85 -71.52
CA LEU A 823 15.21 42.10 -71.83
C LEU A 823 16.14 43.13 -72.48
N VAL A 824 17.41 43.21 -72.06
CA VAL A 824 18.41 44.08 -72.69
C VAL A 824 18.72 43.61 -74.12
N GLU A 825 18.96 42.31 -74.32
CA GLU A 825 19.22 41.75 -75.66
C GLU A 825 18.05 42.01 -76.63
N ARG A 826 16.81 41.85 -76.16
CA ARG A 826 15.61 42.18 -76.96
C ARG A 826 15.51 43.68 -77.28
N LEU A 827 15.87 44.55 -76.35
CA LEU A 827 15.90 46.00 -76.58
C LEU A 827 16.95 46.38 -77.62
N ASP A 828 18.12 45.75 -77.60
CA ASP A 828 19.20 46.03 -78.55
C ASP A 828 18.88 45.49 -79.95
N ALA A 829 18.30 44.29 -80.06
CA ALA A 829 17.84 43.74 -81.34
C ALA A 829 16.75 44.61 -82.02
N LEU A 830 15.84 45.20 -81.25
CA LEU A 830 14.83 46.11 -81.78
C LEU A 830 15.42 47.47 -82.19
N ARG A 831 16.53 47.90 -81.57
CA ARG A 831 17.23 49.13 -81.97
C ARG A 831 18.01 48.93 -83.26
N THR A 832 18.64 47.77 -83.46
CA THR A 832 19.33 47.46 -84.70
C THR A 832 18.34 47.34 -85.87
N GLN A 833 17.20 46.68 -85.68
CA GLN A 833 16.13 46.63 -86.70
C GLN A 833 15.61 48.01 -87.09
N ARG A 834 15.50 48.95 -86.13
CA ARG A 834 15.10 50.34 -86.42
C ARG A 834 16.19 51.16 -87.14
N ALA A 835 17.46 50.75 -87.05
CA ALA A 835 18.55 51.46 -87.71
C ALA A 835 18.78 50.98 -89.15
N GLU A 836 18.32 49.77 -89.49
CA GLU A 836 18.48 49.13 -90.80
C GLU A 836 17.28 49.29 -91.74
N GLY A 837 16.09 49.59 -91.21
CA GLY A 837 14.89 49.96 -91.97
C GLY A 837 14.67 51.46 -91.97
#